data_AF-Q4E260-F1
#
_entry.id   AF-Q4E260-F1
#
_cell.length_a   1.000
_cell.length_b   1.000
_cell.length_c   1.000
_cell.angle_alpha   90.00
_cell.angle_beta   90.00
_cell.angle_gamma   90.00
#
_symmetry.space_group_name_H-M   'P 1'
#
loop_
_entity.id
_entity.type
_entity.pdbx_description
1 polymer ?
#
loop_
_entity_poly.entity_id
_entity_poly.type
_entity_poly.pdbx_seq_one_letter_code
_entity_poly.pdbx_strand_id
1 'polypeptide(L)'
;MATNTAAADADRRRSQVAVGILAAQAEVIRQEEAIKQLVADNERLKKEIAAVSGVPYDYVKADKFSALKGEVDSLERRYQFEKMKKNELTRQYQLARIDLLQSRRLKGGVNAEKENAEALQRQVEILENRLDQALTRFNDAISYNKELRDHIGIIREERRVFQRVYKRMEDDLRSKKKLMSERIEQSNKDLDERDGYLRQVEQLKKAINEQKQDYDGKVRELDMAMVEIRELREEQQRLQLELEARQYELDDFESTANTTPPAVGDTGNKRFQPLDDAADIAQEGLDEEGERESPAEDDPDLNEVLRQLTEFAQNGDLLSLAKEYESLGDMNFSLYKYVNELTTSREEMERDICTLKSVIAAEHESEEQQKRLIKDLEERLAQTEELLESLHLSTEQHKEVLANIRCVTEDIFGALGCTLGDSNKALAANARCTESNHLQFLGKIEERATLIMCAFQRHLRNEARRGELPTPQKVKRLLAPEGATSTTVNDTAEKEEGALERTAKPRGEEEEAASVEASLKPAGEEAETRAEAEAKSEEKVEAKTEETVPLEGDEDVLTFIPMMNMAGERSVNAARLVRQLCLPSAHLGGDEDVEGLEEGEGDRVVSHEEVRRQMERRLVSKREREERAHRRRRELKEQIAGQPNTPRKRQ
;
A
#
# COMPACT_ATOMS: atom_id res chain seq x y z
N MET A 1 54.06 72.11 -82.16
CA MET A 1 54.77 71.89 -80.88
C MET A 1 54.52 70.50 -80.28
N ALA A 2 53.34 69.87 -80.43
CA ALA A 2 53.08 68.47 -79.96
C ALA A 2 53.18 67.37 -81.04
N THR A 3 53.11 67.68 -82.34
CA THR A 3 53.36 66.68 -83.40
C THR A 3 54.86 66.49 -83.66
N ASN A 4 55.66 67.56 -83.56
CA ASN A 4 57.10 67.52 -83.82
C ASN A 4 57.91 66.78 -82.75
N THR A 5 57.48 66.80 -81.49
CA THR A 5 58.14 66.06 -80.40
C THR A 5 57.88 64.56 -80.50
N ALA A 6 56.64 64.15 -80.83
CA ALA A 6 56.32 62.75 -81.10
C ALA A 6 57.11 62.18 -82.29
N ALA A 7 57.33 62.98 -83.34
CA ALA A 7 58.10 62.57 -84.52
C ALA A 7 59.61 62.42 -84.23
N ALA A 8 60.22 63.35 -83.49
CA ALA A 8 61.65 63.26 -83.12
C ALA A 8 61.94 62.08 -82.18
N ASP A 9 61.03 61.79 -81.24
CA ASP A 9 61.12 60.59 -80.40
C ASP A 9 60.90 59.31 -81.22
N ALA A 10 60.07 59.33 -82.27
CA ALA A 10 59.94 58.21 -83.19
C ALA A 10 61.24 57.94 -83.96
N ASP A 11 61.99 58.98 -84.36
CA ASP A 11 63.28 58.82 -85.05
C ASP A 11 64.40 58.33 -84.12
N ARG A 12 64.45 58.79 -82.86
CA ARG A 12 65.37 58.22 -81.86
C ARG A 12 65.06 56.74 -81.59
N ARG A 13 63.79 56.37 -81.47
CA ARG A 13 63.38 54.96 -81.35
C ARG A 13 63.77 54.16 -82.58
N ARG A 14 63.59 54.69 -83.79
CA ARG A 14 64.07 54.06 -85.05
C ARG A 14 65.58 53.85 -85.06
N SER A 15 66.36 54.83 -84.62
CA SER A 15 67.82 54.72 -84.53
C SER A 15 68.27 53.67 -83.51
N GLN A 16 67.66 53.62 -82.33
CA GLN A 16 67.97 52.60 -81.33
C GLN A 16 67.60 51.20 -81.83
N VAL A 17 66.46 51.07 -82.51
CA VAL A 17 66.07 49.81 -83.16
C VAL A 17 67.07 49.43 -84.25
N ALA A 18 67.55 50.36 -85.07
CA ALA A 18 68.55 50.08 -86.09
C ALA A 18 69.90 49.61 -85.52
N VAL A 19 70.36 50.22 -84.42
CA VAL A 19 71.59 49.78 -83.72
C VAL A 19 71.40 48.41 -83.09
N GLY A 20 70.24 48.16 -82.47
CA GLY A 20 69.90 46.84 -81.95
C GLY A 20 69.88 45.76 -83.03
N ILE A 21 69.39 46.09 -84.23
CA ILE A 21 69.40 45.20 -85.40
C ILE A 21 70.85 44.90 -85.84
N LEU A 22 71.73 45.90 -85.91
CA LEU A 22 73.13 45.70 -86.30
C LEU A 22 73.90 44.84 -85.27
N ALA A 23 73.69 45.07 -83.98
CA ALA A 23 74.30 44.28 -82.92
C ALA A 23 73.79 42.82 -82.94
N ALA A 24 72.48 42.63 -83.12
CA ALA A 24 71.89 41.32 -83.32
C ALA A 24 72.45 40.62 -84.56
N GLN A 25 72.62 41.34 -85.68
CA GLN A 25 73.25 40.78 -86.88
C GLN A 25 74.70 40.38 -86.64
N ALA A 26 75.48 41.15 -85.89
CA ALA A 26 76.86 40.80 -85.54
C ALA A 26 76.94 39.56 -84.63
N GLU A 27 76.02 39.41 -83.68
CA GLU A 27 75.91 38.20 -82.85
C GLU A 27 75.50 36.99 -83.69
N VAL A 28 74.54 37.15 -84.60
CA VAL A 28 74.11 36.10 -85.54
C VAL A 28 75.27 35.67 -86.43
N ILE A 29 76.04 36.60 -87.00
CA ILE A 29 77.22 36.27 -87.82
C ILE A 29 78.26 35.49 -87.00
N ARG A 30 78.55 35.92 -85.76
CA ARG A 30 79.46 35.18 -84.86
C ARG A 30 78.94 33.79 -84.53
N GLN A 31 77.64 33.65 -84.26
CA GLN A 31 77.01 32.35 -84.03
C GLN A 31 77.06 31.47 -85.28
N GLU A 32 76.84 32.02 -86.47
CA GLU A 32 76.95 31.31 -87.74
C GLU A 32 78.39 30.84 -88.03
N GLU A 33 79.40 31.67 -87.75
CA GLU A 33 80.81 31.29 -87.87
C GLU A 33 81.18 30.18 -86.88
N ALA A 34 80.72 30.27 -85.63
CA ALA A 34 80.90 29.22 -84.63
C ALA A 34 80.20 27.92 -85.04
N ILE A 35 78.98 28.00 -85.56
CA ILE A 35 78.25 26.85 -86.11
C ILE A 35 79.00 26.26 -87.30
N LYS A 36 79.54 27.07 -88.22
CA LYS A 36 80.35 26.60 -89.36
C LYS A 36 81.62 25.87 -88.92
N GLN A 37 82.34 26.41 -87.93
CA GLN A 37 83.51 25.74 -87.34
C GLN A 37 83.11 24.40 -86.71
N LEU A 38 82.04 24.39 -85.90
CA LEU A 38 81.51 23.16 -85.29
C LEU A 38 81.05 22.14 -86.33
N VAL A 39 80.50 22.58 -87.47
CA VAL A 39 80.12 21.70 -88.58
C VAL A 39 81.35 21.11 -89.26
N ALA A 40 82.38 21.91 -89.53
CA ALA A 40 83.62 21.45 -90.14
C ALA A 40 84.36 20.44 -89.24
N ASP A 41 84.42 20.70 -87.94
CA ASP A 41 85.01 19.80 -86.97
C ASP A 41 84.18 18.51 -86.82
N ASN A 42 82.84 18.61 -86.81
CA ASN A 42 81.96 17.45 -86.86
C ASN A 42 82.20 16.61 -88.12
N GLU A 43 82.39 17.21 -89.29
CA GLU A 43 82.70 16.49 -90.53
C GLU A 43 84.07 15.81 -90.50
N ARG A 44 85.09 16.48 -89.94
CA ARG A 44 86.40 15.89 -89.74
C ARG A 44 86.32 14.68 -88.81
N LEU A 45 85.68 14.81 -87.66
CA LEU A 45 85.47 13.73 -86.70
C LEU A 45 84.67 12.57 -87.32
N LYS A 46 83.65 12.84 -88.15
CA LYS A 46 82.91 11.81 -88.89
C LYS A 46 83.81 11.01 -89.83
N LYS A 47 84.74 11.67 -90.54
CA LYS A 47 85.72 11.01 -91.43
C LYS A 47 86.70 10.15 -90.63
N GLU A 48 87.18 10.65 -89.50
CA GLU A 48 88.06 9.89 -88.61
C GLU A 48 87.35 8.67 -88.00
N ILE A 49 86.10 8.81 -87.54
CA ILE A 49 85.29 7.68 -87.03
C ILE A 49 85.05 6.65 -88.15
N ALA A 50 84.75 7.09 -89.37
CA ALA A 50 84.57 6.18 -90.50
C ALA A 50 85.87 5.44 -90.87
N ALA A 51 87.03 6.11 -90.77
CA ALA A 51 88.34 5.49 -91.01
C ALA A 51 88.71 4.44 -89.94
N VAL A 52 88.37 4.69 -88.67
CA VAL A 52 88.68 3.78 -87.56
C VAL A 52 87.68 2.62 -87.49
N SER A 53 86.39 2.89 -87.62
CA SER A 53 85.34 1.87 -87.47
C SER A 53 85.06 1.09 -88.76
N GLY A 54 85.49 1.59 -89.92
CA GLY A 54 85.15 1.05 -91.24
C GLY A 54 83.68 1.25 -91.64
N VAL A 55 82.87 1.92 -90.80
CA VAL A 55 81.43 2.13 -91.02
C VAL A 55 81.16 3.65 -91.04
N PRO A 56 80.42 4.18 -92.03
CA PRO A 56 80.05 5.59 -92.04
C PRO A 56 79.29 5.96 -90.75
N TYR A 57 79.54 7.17 -90.24
CA TYR A 57 78.91 7.67 -89.03
C TYR A 57 77.38 7.67 -89.16
N ASP A 58 76.71 6.83 -88.37
CA ASP A 58 75.27 6.60 -88.43
C ASP A 58 74.56 7.44 -87.37
N TYR A 59 73.95 8.54 -87.79
CA TYR A 59 73.18 9.44 -86.92
C TYR A 59 72.05 8.71 -86.22
N VAL A 60 71.41 7.73 -86.88
CA VAL A 60 70.29 6.98 -86.28
C VAL A 60 70.80 6.11 -85.13
N LYS A 61 71.99 5.50 -85.27
CA LYS A 61 72.63 4.79 -84.16
C LYS A 61 73.08 5.74 -83.07
N ALA A 62 73.72 6.87 -83.40
CA ALA A 62 74.17 7.85 -82.42
C ALA A 62 73.00 8.40 -81.58
N ASP A 63 71.88 8.73 -82.22
CA ASP A 63 70.66 9.18 -81.54
C ASP A 63 70.06 8.08 -80.67
N LYS A 64 70.02 6.83 -81.17
CA LYS A 64 69.62 5.66 -80.35
C LYS A 64 70.55 5.43 -79.17
N PHE A 65 71.87 5.59 -79.33
CA PHE A 65 72.84 5.48 -78.26
C PHE A 65 72.70 6.62 -77.26
N SER A 66 72.42 7.84 -77.70
CA SER A 66 72.17 8.98 -76.83
C SER A 66 70.86 8.81 -76.05
N ALA A 67 69.80 8.32 -76.70
CA ALA A 67 68.54 7.99 -76.06
C ALA A 67 68.71 6.86 -75.05
N LEU A 68 69.41 5.77 -75.42
CA LEU A 68 69.69 4.64 -74.53
C LEU A 68 70.60 5.05 -73.37
N LYS A 69 71.59 5.92 -73.60
CA LYS A 69 72.42 6.47 -72.53
C LYS A 69 71.60 7.35 -71.59
N GLY A 70 70.71 8.19 -72.11
CA GLY A 70 69.76 8.95 -71.29
C GLY A 70 68.83 8.04 -70.48
N GLU A 71 68.39 6.92 -71.05
CA GLU A 71 67.60 5.91 -70.35
C GLU A 71 68.43 5.22 -69.26
N VAL A 72 69.66 4.81 -69.55
CA VAL A 72 70.60 4.23 -68.57
C VAL A 72 70.87 5.21 -67.42
N ASP A 73 71.20 6.47 -67.73
CA ASP A 73 71.41 7.51 -66.72
C ASP A 73 70.13 7.73 -65.87
N SER A 74 68.95 7.64 -66.49
CA SER A 74 67.67 7.74 -65.77
C SER A 74 67.40 6.54 -64.86
N LEU A 75 67.75 5.32 -65.31
CA LEU A 75 67.64 4.09 -64.54
C LEU A 75 68.65 4.06 -63.39
N GLU A 76 69.87 4.55 -63.60
CA GLU A 76 70.87 4.70 -62.55
C GLU A 76 70.41 5.67 -61.46
N ARG A 77 69.86 6.83 -61.84
CA ARG A 77 69.27 7.76 -60.85
C ARG A 77 68.15 7.10 -60.06
N ARG A 78 67.22 6.40 -60.73
CA ARG A 78 66.13 5.65 -60.06
C ARG A 78 66.68 4.57 -59.14
N TYR A 79 67.71 3.83 -59.57
CA TYR A 79 68.38 2.83 -58.76
C TYR A 79 68.99 3.44 -57.51
N GLN A 80 69.67 4.59 -57.61
CA GLN A 80 70.21 5.28 -56.44
C GLN A 80 69.11 5.77 -55.50
N PHE A 81 68.01 6.33 -56.03
CA PHE A 81 66.86 6.73 -55.22
C PHE A 81 66.23 5.55 -54.48
N GLU A 82 66.00 4.42 -55.15
CA GLU A 82 65.47 3.21 -54.53
C GLU A 82 66.45 2.61 -53.50
N LYS A 83 67.76 2.67 -53.76
CA LYS A 83 68.78 2.26 -52.81
C LYS A 83 68.77 3.13 -51.54
N MET A 84 68.65 4.45 -51.69
CA MET A 84 68.50 5.36 -50.55
C MET A 84 67.21 5.08 -49.78
N LYS A 85 66.09 4.88 -50.48
CA LYS A 85 64.80 4.54 -49.87
C LYS A 85 64.84 3.22 -49.11
N LYS A 86 65.48 2.19 -49.67
CA LYS A 86 65.70 0.90 -49.00
C LYS A 86 66.53 1.07 -47.73
N ASN A 87 67.60 1.85 -47.78
CA ASN A 87 68.44 2.12 -46.61
C ASN A 87 67.66 2.87 -45.53
N GLU A 88 66.87 3.87 -45.92
CA GLU A 88 66.02 4.62 -45.00
C GLU A 88 64.94 3.74 -44.36
N LEU A 89 64.24 2.92 -45.14
CA LEU A 89 63.26 1.96 -44.62
C LEU A 89 63.91 0.93 -43.70
N THR A 90 65.12 0.48 -44.02
CA THR A 90 65.89 -0.44 -43.17
C THR A 90 66.24 0.22 -41.84
N ARG A 91 66.65 1.50 -41.88
CA ARG A 91 66.92 2.31 -40.68
C ARG A 91 65.67 2.46 -39.81
N GLN A 92 64.53 2.79 -40.41
CA GLN A 92 63.25 2.91 -39.70
C GLN A 92 62.79 1.58 -39.09
N TYR A 93 62.94 0.48 -39.82
CA TYR A 93 62.64 -0.86 -39.30
C TYR A 93 63.53 -1.21 -38.11
N GLN A 94 64.83 -0.88 -38.18
CA GLN A 94 65.75 -1.09 -37.07
C GLN A 94 65.38 -0.25 -35.84
N LEU A 95 65.02 1.03 -36.04
CA LEU A 95 64.56 1.91 -34.97
C LEU A 95 63.27 1.37 -34.33
N ALA A 96 62.23 1.06 -35.11
CA ALA A 96 60.98 0.50 -34.60
C ALA A 96 61.19 -0.83 -33.86
N ARG A 97 62.12 -1.67 -34.34
CA ARG A 97 62.49 -2.92 -33.64
C ARG A 97 63.19 -2.65 -32.32
N ILE A 98 64.07 -1.66 -32.26
CA ILE A 98 64.74 -1.25 -31.01
C ILE A 98 63.70 -0.69 -30.05
N ASP A 99 62.78 0.16 -30.50
CA ASP A 99 61.72 0.76 -29.69
C ASP A 99 60.75 -0.30 -29.15
N LEU A 100 60.39 -1.30 -29.95
CA LEU A 100 59.59 -2.46 -29.52
C LEU A 100 60.34 -3.27 -28.45
N LEU A 101 61.63 -3.54 -28.66
CA LEU A 101 62.46 -4.27 -27.69
C LEU A 101 62.66 -3.48 -26.41
N GLN A 102 62.88 -2.17 -26.50
CA GLN A 102 63.00 -1.27 -25.34
C GLN A 102 61.67 -1.20 -24.59
N SER A 103 60.55 -1.03 -25.28
CA SER A 103 59.21 -1.07 -24.67
C SER A 103 58.96 -2.41 -23.97
N ARG A 104 59.33 -3.53 -24.59
CA ARG A 104 59.22 -4.87 -23.98
C ARG A 104 60.16 -5.04 -22.79
N ARG A 105 61.37 -4.46 -22.81
CA ARG A 105 62.32 -4.48 -21.68
C ARG A 105 61.83 -3.62 -20.51
N LEU A 106 61.37 -2.39 -20.79
CA LEU A 106 60.81 -1.47 -19.81
C LEU A 106 59.56 -2.06 -19.14
N LYS A 107 58.71 -2.72 -19.92
CA LYS A 107 57.49 -3.40 -19.43
C LYS A 107 57.76 -4.75 -18.75
N GLY A 108 59.01 -5.19 -18.63
CA GLY A 108 59.38 -6.41 -17.88
C GLY A 108 59.24 -7.73 -18.66
N GLY A 109 59.13 -7.68 -19.99
CA GLY A 109 58.95 -8.86 -20.84
C GLY A 109 57.48 -9.23 -21.09
N VAL A 110 57.25 -10.24 -21.94
CA VAL A 110 55.88 -10.68 -22.31
C VAL A 110 55.16 -11.33 -21.13
N ASN A 111 55.89 -11.95 -20.20
CA ASN A 111 55.28 -12.55 -19.02
C ASN A 111 54.75 -11.48 -18.06
N ALA A 112 55.50 -10.39 -17.83
CA ALA A 112 55.03 -9.28 -17.01
C ALA A 112 53.80 -8.60 -17.62
N GLU A 113 53.75 -8.44 -18.95
CA GLU A 113 52.55 -7.91 -19.62
C GLU A 113 51.32 -8.82 -19.47
N LYS A 114 51.52 -10.15 -19.59
CA LYS A 114 50.44 -11.13 -19.38
C LYS A 114 49.96 -11.15 -17.94
N GLU A 115 50.88 -11.19 -16.98
CA GLU A 115 50.57 -11.14 -15.55
C GLU A 115 49.86 -9.83 -15.18
N ASN A 116 50.31 -8.69 -15.72
CA ASN A 116 49.63 -7.40 -15.53
C ASN A 116 48.24 -7.39 -16.16
N ALA A 117 48.07 -7.96 -17.35
CA ALA A 117 46.76 -8.06 -18.00
C ALA A 117 45.81 -8.96 -17.21
N GLU A 118 46.29 -10.09 -16.69
CA GLU A 118 45.50 -10.97 -15.83
C GLU A 118 45.17 -10.31 -14.47
N ALA A 119 46.11 -9.57 -13.88
CA ALA A 119 45.86 -8.83 -12.64
C ALA A 119 44.83 -7.71 -12.85
N LEU A 120 44.91 -6.99 -13.97
CA LEU A 120 43.92 -5.99 -14.38
C LEU A 120 42.55 -6.65 -14.60
N GLN A 121 42.51 -7.80 -15.27
CA GLN A 121 41.27 -8.54 -15.52
C GLN A 121 40.61 -8.97 -14.20
N ARG A 122 41.38 -9.53 -13.25
CA ARG A 122 40.87 -9.87 -11.92
C ARG A 122 40.35 -8.65 -11.18
N GLN A 123 41.01 -7.49 -11.31
CA GLN A 123 40.54 -6.25 -10.70
C GLN A 123 39.23 -5.77 -11.33
N VAL A 124 39.08 -5.88 -12.64
CA VAL A 124 37.83 -5.60 -13.35
C VAL A 124 36.72 -6.53 -12.87
N GLU A 125 36.96 -7.84 -12.81
CA GLU A 125 35.98 -8.83 -12.31
C GLU A 125 35.54 -8.54 -10.87
N ILE A 126 36.46 -8.14 -9.99
CA ILE A 126 36.12 -7.74 -8.61
C ILE A 126 35.25 -6.47 -8.62
N LEU A 127 35.56 -5.49 -9.46
CA LEU A 127 34.76 -4.26 -9.55
C LEU A 127 33.38 -4.50 -10.16
N GLU A 128 33.27 -5.38 -11.16
CA GLU A 128 32.00 -5.82 -11.76
C GLU A 128 31.15 -6.55 -10.72
N ASN A 129 31.71 -7.51 -9.99
CA ASN A 129 30.99 -8.20 -8.92
C ASN A 129 30.53 -7.24 -7.81
N ARG A 130 31.34 -6.25 -7.45
CA ARG A 130 30.97 -5.21 -6.47
C ARG A 130 29.87 -4.29 -7.00
N LEU A 131 29.89 -3.97 -8.29
CA LEU A 131 28.84 -3.21 -8.95
C LEU A 131 27.53 -3.99 -8.94
N ASP A 132 27.55 -5.27 -9.31
CA ASP A 132 26.37 -6.14 -9.29
C ASP A 132 25.80 -6.26 -7.88
N GLN A 133 26.63 -6.48 -6.86
CA GLN A 133 26.18 -6.50 -5.47
C GLN A 133 25.59 -5.15 -5.00
N ALA A 134 26.11 -4.02 -5.49
CA ALA A 134 25.55 -2.72 -5.19
C ALA A 134 24.19 -2.51 -5.90
N LEU A 135 24.08 -2.96 -7.15
CA LEU A 135 22.85 -2.89 -7.93
C LEU A 135 21.75 -3.78 -7.34
N THR A 136 22.06 -4.99 -6.87
CA THR A 136 21.07 -5.86 -6.21
C THR A 136 20.55 -5.20 -4.93
N ARG A 137 21.44 -4.73 -4.05
CA ARG A 137 21.05 -4.01 -2.82
C ARG A 137 20.23 -2.75 -3.11
N PHE A 138 20.59 -2.02 -4.17
CA PHE A 138 19.84 -0.84 -4.60
C PHE A 138 18.44 -1.21 -5.10
N ASN A 139 18.32 -2.28 -5.90
CA ASN A 139 17.03 -2.78 -6.37
C ASN A 139 16.16 -3.31 -5.22
N ASP A 140 16.75 -3.99 -4.24
CA ASP A 140 16.08 -4.45 -3.02
C ASP A 140 15.61 -3.26 -2.16
N ALA A 141 16.42 -2.20 -2.06
CA ALA A 141 16.00 -0.98 -1.39
C ALA A 141 14.86 -0.27 -2.14
N ILE A 142 14.86 -0.28 -3.47
CA ILE A 142 13.76 0.26 -4.28
C ILE A 142 12.48 -0.55 -4.10
N SER A 143 12.55 -1.89 -4.13
CA SER A 143 11.38 -2.75 -3.93
C SER A 143 10.79 -2.56 -2.54
N TYR A 144 11.62 -2.57 -1.50
CA TYR A 144 11.18 -2.29 -0.13
C TYR A 144 10.58 -0.89 0.01
N ASN A 145 11.18 0.12 -0.63
CA ASN A 145 10.65 1.48 -0.61
C ASN A 145 9.30 1.57 -1.34
N LYS A 146 9.12 0.83 -2.45
CA LYS A 146 7.84 0.71 -3.14
C LYS A 146 6.78 0.08 -2.23
N GLU A 147 7.11 -1.02 -1.55
CA GLU A 147 6.22 -1.66 -0.59
C GLU A 147 5.82 -0.69 0.53
N LEU A 148 6.76 0.06 1.11
CA LEU A 148 6.46 1.07 2.12
C LEU A 148 5.52 2.17 1.58
N ARG A 149 5.70 2.62 0.33
CA ARG A 149 4.79 3.60 -0.30
C ARG A 149 3.39 3.03 -0.48
N ASP A 150 3.28 1.76 -0.87
CA ASP A 150 1.99 1.08 -1.01
C ASP A 150 1.30 0.93 0.36
N HIS A 151 2.03 0.54 1.41
CA HIS A 151 1.50 0.48 2.78
C HIS A 151 1.04 1.85 3.28
N ILE A 152 1.82 2.91 3.03
CA ILE A 152 1.40 4.29 3.34
C ILE A 152 0.13 4.67 2.55
N GLY A 153 0.02 4.22 1.30
CA GLY A 153 -1.18 4.38 0.47
C GLY A 153 -2.41 3.74 1.09
N ILE A 154 -2.30 2.46 1.50
CA ILE A 154 -3.36 1.68 2.15
C ILE A 154 -3.80 2.37 3.45
N ILE A 155 -2.86 2.71 4.34
CA ILE A 155 -3.17 3.36 5.62
C ILE A 155 -3.88 4.71 5.39
N ARG A 156 -3.50 5.47 4.36
CA ARG A 156 -4.19 6.72 4.01
C ARG A 156 -5.61 6.48 3.51
N GLU A 157 -5.86 5.39 2.79
CA GLU A 157 -7.20 5.00 2.35
C GLU A 157 -8.07 4.53 3.51
N GLU A 158 -7.53 3.67 4.37
CA GLU A 158 -8.19 3.23 5.60
C GLU A 158 -8.54 4.41 6.50
N ARG A 159 -7.62 5.36 6.68
CA ARG A 159 -7.90 6.60 7.43
C ARG A 159 -9.03 7.41 6.78
N ARG A 160 -9.06 7.50 5.46
CA ARG A 160 -10.15 8.18 4.73
C ARG A 160 -11.49 7.45 4.91
N VAL A 161 -11.50 6.12 4.90
CA VAL A 161 -12.69 5.30 5.17
C VAL A 161 -13.15 5.51 6.61
N PHE A 162 -12.24 5.41 7.58
CA PHE A 162 -12.52 5.60 9.01
C PHE A 162 -13.11 6.98 9.28
N GLN A 163 -12.53 8.05 8.73
CA GLN A 163 -13.07 9.40 8.89
C GLN A 163 -14.47 9.56 8.30
N ARG A 164 -14.75 8.93 7.15
CA ARG A 164 -16.10 8.95 6.56
C ARG A 164 -17.11 8.20 7.44
N VAL A 165 -16.74 7.04 7.96
CA VAL A 165 -17.60 6.24 8.84
C VAL A 165 -17.82 6.96 10.16
N TYR A 166 -16.77 7.49 10.78
CA TYR A 166 -16.84 8.26 12.01
C TYR A 166 -17.78 9.46 11.86
N LYS A 167 -17.59 10.27 10.81
CA LYS A 167 -18.47 11.41 10.54
C LYS A 167 -19.94 11.00 10.35
N ARG A 168 -20.21 9.90 9.63
CA ARG A 168 -21.58 9.37 9.48
C ARG A 168 -22.17 8.96 10.84
N MET A 169 -21.40 8.26 11.67
CA MET A 169 -21.84 7.86 13.01
C MET A 169 -22.09 9.07 13.92
N GLU A 170 -21.28 10.12 13.83
CA GLU A 170 -21.52 11.38 14.54
C GLU A 170 -22.78 12.08 14.06
N ASP A 171 -22.98 12.18 12.73
CA ASP A 171 -24.17 12.78 12.13
C ASP A 171 -25.44 11.98 12.51
N ASP A 172 -25.38 10.65 12.51
CA ASP A 172 -26.47 9.76 12.93
C ASP A 172 -26.77 9.91 14.42
N LEU A 173 -25.74 10.01 15.27
CA LEU A 173 -25.91 10.27 16.70
C LEU A 173 -26.59 11.61 16.94
N ARG A 174 -26.19 12.66 16.20
CA ARG A 174 -26.83 13.98 16.25
C ARG A 174 -28.28 13.92 15.79
N SER A 175 -28.57 13.20 14.70
CA SER A 175 -29.92 12.99 14.19
C SER A 175 -30.81 12.29 15.21
N LYS A 176 -30.33 11.20 15.83
CA LYS A 176 -31.06 10.47 16.89
C LYS A 176 -31.28 11.32 18.14
N LYS A 177 -30.28 12.11 18.56
CA LYS A 177 -30.45 13.06 19.68
C LYS A 177 -31.50 14.12 19.37
N LYS A 178 -31.53 14.63 18.13
CA LYS A 178 -32.56 15.57 17.68
C LYS A 178 -33.95 14.93 17.71
N LEU A 179 -34.10 13.72 17.15
CA LEU A 179 -35.35 12.95 17.20
C LEU A 179 -35.79 12.66 18.63
N MET A 180 -34.86 12.35 19.54
CA MET A 180 -35.14 12.15 20.96
C MET A 180 -35.63 13.46 21.61
N SER A 181 -34.99 14.60 21.31
CA SER A 181 -35.45 15.92 21.79
C SER A 181 -36.85 16.25 21.27
N GLU A 182 -37.10 16.07 19.97
CA GLU A 182 -38.40 16.30 19.35
C GLU A 182 -39.49 15.39 19.98
N ARG A 183 -39.18 14.12 20.27
CA ARG A 183 -40.11 13.20 20.94
C ARG A 183 -40.37 13.57 22.40
N ILE A 184 -39.37 14.08 23.12
CA ILE A 184 -39.56 14.58 24.49
C ILE A 184 -40.42 15.84 24.48
N GLU A 185 -40.18 16.78 23.56
CA GLU A 185 -41.02 17.96 23.41
C GLU A 185 -42.48 17.60 23.07
N GLN A 186 -42.69 16.64 22.18
CA GLN A 186 -44.03 16.15 21.88
C GLN A 186 -44.66 15.49 23.12
N SER A 187 -43.93 14.63 23.81
CA SER A 187 -44.42 13.98 25.04
C SER A 187 -44.77 15.00 26.14
N ASN A 188 -43.99 16.07 26.27
CA ASN A 188 -44.27 17.14 27.23
C ASN A 188 -45.54 17.91 26.85
N LYS A 189 -45.76 18.20 25.56
CA LYS A 189 -47.01 18.79 25.08
C LYS A 189 -48.21 17.90 25.37
N ASP A 190 -48.11 16.60 25.10
CA ASP A 190 -49.19 15.64 25.36
C ASP A 190 -49.52 15.57 26.88
N LEU A 191 -48.50 15.68 27.74
CA LEU A 191 -48.69 15.75 29.20
C LEU A 191 -49.36 17.06 29.64
N ASP A 192 -48.92 18.20 29.10
CA ASP A 192 -49.53 19.51 29.39
C ASP A 192 -51.00 19.56 28.96
N GLU A 193 -51.31 19.00 27.78
CA GLU A 193 -52.68 18.85 27.27
C GLU A 193 -53.52 17.95 28.18
N ARG A 194 -52.98 16.78 28.56
CA ARG A 194 -53.66 15.86 29.50
C ARG A 194 -53.98 16.57 30.81
N ASP A 195 -53.03 17.29 31.38
CA ASP A 195 -53.24 18.03 32.62
C ASP A 195 -54.24 19.18 32.43
N GLY A 196 -54.28 19.79 31.25
CA GLY A 196 -55.33 20.73 30.85
C GLY A 196 -56.73 20.10 30.93
N TYR A 197 -56.91 18.93 30.34
CA TYR A 197 -58.16 18.19 30.40
C TYR A 197 -58.52 17.72 31.81
N LEU A 198 -57.54 17.24 32.60
CA LEU A 198 -57.77 16.84 33.98
C LEU A 198 -58.29 18.00 34.83
N ARG A 199 -57.72 19.20 34.69
CA ARG A 199 -58.22 20.41 35.37
C ARG A 199 -59.65 20.76 34.94
N GLN A 200 -59.98 20.64 33.65
CA GLN A 200 -61.35 20.87 33.17
C GLN A 200 -62.33 19.85 33.75
N VAL A 201 -61.94 18.57 33.81
CA VAL A 201 -62.75 17.50 34.41
C VAL A 201 -62.96 17.75 35.91
N GLU A 202 -61.92 18.18 36.65
CA GLU A 202 -62.05 18.56 38.06
C GLU A 202 -62.99 19.75 38.27
N GLN A 203 -62.89 20.78 37.42
CA GLN A 203 -63.80 21.92 37.46
C GLN A 203 -65.24 21.51 37.18
N LEU A 204 -65.47 20.66 36.18
CA LEU A 204 -66.80 20.11 35.87
C LEU A 204 -67.34 19.26 37.02
N LYS A 205 -66.51 18.40 37.63
CA LYS A 205 -66.90 17.62 38.82
C LYS A 205 -67.28 18.53 39.99
N LYS A 206 -66.53 19.62 40.21
CA LYS A 206 -66.84 20.59 41.25
C LYS A 206 -68.17 21.31 40.96
N ALA A 207 -68.38 21.76 39.73
CA ALA A 207 -69.63 22.40 39.31
C ALA A 207 -70.84 21.44 39.43
N ILE A 208 -70.67 20.16 39.08
CA ILE A 208 -71.72 19.13 39.26
C ILE A 208 -72.03 18.93 40.74
N ASN A 209 -71.02 18.88 41.60
CA ASN A 209 -71.22 18.74 43.05
C ASN A 209 -71.93 19.96 43.65
N GLU A 210 -71.55 21.18 43.24
CA GLU A 210 -72.22 22.42 43.64
C GLU A 210 -73.68 22.43 43.19
N GLN A 211 -73.94 22.14 41.91
CA GLN A 211 -75.30 22.02 41.38
C GLN A 211 -76.11 20.96 42.12
N LYS A 212 -75.52 19.79 42.40
CA LYS A 212 -76.17 18.72 43.16
C LYS A 212 -76.54 19.19 44.57
N GLN A 213 -75.65 19.90 45.25
CA GLN A 213 -75.94 20.49 46.57
C GLN A 213 -77.06 21.53 46.50
N ASP A 214 -77.09 22.36 45.45
CA ASP A 214 -78.16 23.33 45.22
C ASP A 214 -79.50 22.63 44.94
N TYR A 215 -79.50 21.56 44.15
CA TYR A 215 -80.69 20.74 43.88
C TYR A 215 -81.19 20.06 45.15
N ASP A 216 -80.31 19.41 45.91
CA ASP A 216 -80.67 18.80 47.19
C ASP A 216 -81.19 19.86 48.18
N GLY A 217 -80.64 21.08 48.15
CA GLY A 217 -81.13 22.25 48.89
C GLY A 217 -82.58 22.57 48.54
N LYS A 218 -82.85 22.80 47.25
CA LYS A 218 -84.19 23.09 46.73
C LYS A 218 -85.19 21.98 47.01
N VAL A 219 -84.78 20.72 46.92
CA VAL A 219 -85.66 19.58 47.23
C VAL A 219 -86.07 19.61 48.70
N ARG A 220 -85.14 19.88 49.63
CA ARG A 220 -85.48 20.03 51.05
C ARG A 220 -86.43 21.21 51.31
N GLU A 221 -86.22 22.34 50.64
CA GLU A 221 -87.12 23.50 50.73
C GLU A 221 -88.53 23.17 50.21
N LEU A 222 -88.63 22.46 49.10
CA LEU A 222 -89.91 21.98 48.56
C LEU A 222 -90.58 20.98 49.50
N ASP A 223 -89.83 20.05 50.09
CA ASP A 223 -90.35 19.09 51.06
C ASP A 223 -90.90 19.80 52.30
N MET A 224 -90.19 20.81 52.82
CA MET A 224 -90.68 21.65 53.93
C MET A 224 -91.97 22.38 53.55
N ALA A 225 -92.02 23.03 52.39
CA ALA A 225 -93.23 23.70 51.91
C ALA A 225 -94.41 22.73 51.73
N MET A 226 -94.16 21.48 51.30
CA MET A 226 -95.19 20.45 51.21
C MET A 226 -95.73 20.02 52.57
N VAL A 227 -94.88 19.94 53.60
CA VAL A 227 -95.30 19.65 54.97
C VAL A 227 -96.12 20.81 55.52
N GLU A 228 -95.67 22.06 55.36
CA GLU A 228 -96.42 23.24 55.78
C GLU A 228 -97.81 23.30 55.12
N ILE A 229 -97.91 23.02 53.81
CA ILE A 229 -99.19 22.94 53.10
C ILE A 229 -100.06 21.80 53.65
N ARG A 230 -99.46 20.65 53.99
CA ARG A 230 -100.20 19.52 54.58
C ARG A 230 -100.72 19.86 55.96
N GLU A 231 -99.88 20.40 56.84
CA GLU A 231 -100.26 20.83 58.19
C GLU A 231 -101.38 21.87 58.13
N LEU A 232 -101.26 22.88 57.25
CA LEU A 232 -102.30 23.88 57.03
C LEU A 232 -103.63 23.25 56.54
N ARG A 233 -103.56 22.25 55.65
CA ARG A 233 -104.76 21.51 55.20
C ARG A 233 -105.35 20.65 56.31
N GLU A 234 -104.53 19.98 57.11
CA GLU A 234 -104.99 19.19 58.26
C GLU A 234 -105.61 20.09 59.33
N GLU A 235 -105.05 21.27 59.58
CA GLU A 235 -105.64 22.29 60.45
C GLU A 235 -106.99 22.78 59.92
N GLN A 236 -107.08 23.07 58.62
CA GLN A 236 -108.36 23.44 57.99
C GLN A 236 -109.39 22.30 58.07
N GLN A 237 -108.98 21.06 57.84
CA GLN A 237 -109.84 19.88 57.97
C GLN A 237 -110.28 19.65 59.41
N ARG A 238 -109.39 19.83 60.39
CA ARG A 238 -109.71 19.73 61.82
C ARG A 238 -110.70 20.81 62.23
N LEU A 239 -110.50 22.06 61.80
CA LEU A 239 -111.45 23.15 62.05
C LEU A 239 -112.81 22.88 61.40
N GLN A 240 -112.84 22.32 60.18
CA GLN A 240 -114.09 21.91 59.53
C GLN A 240 -114.81 20.80 60.31
N LEU A 241 -114.09 19.75 60.71
CA LEU A 241 -114.65 18.66 61.51
C LEU A 241 -115.11 19.12 62.89
N GLU A 242 -114.43 20.08 63.52
CA GLU A 242 -114.85 20.66 64.80
C GLU A 242 -116.15 21.46 64.64
N LEU A 243 -116.28 22.25 63.57
CA LEU A 243 -117.53 22.95 63.25
C LEU A 243 -118.67 21.98 62.94
N GLU A 244 -118.39 20.89 62.22
CA GLU A 244 -119.36 19.84 61.90
C GLU A 244 -119.76 19.04 63.14
N ALA A 245 -118.80 18.64 64.00
CA ALA A 245 -119.09 17.97 65.26
C ALA A 245 -119.90 18.86 66.20
N ARG A 246 -119.62 20.17 66.22
CA ARG A 246 -120.41 21.14 66.98
C ARG A 246 -121.80 21.35 66.40
N GLN A 247 -121.98 21.21 65.08
CA GLN A 247 -123.30 21.12 64.45
C GLN A 247 -124.00 19.81 64.81
N TYR A 248 -123.27 18.69 64.81
CA TYR A 248 -123.81 17.37 65.14
C TYR A 248 -124.25 17.27 66.61
N GLU A 249 -123.47 17.82 67.55
CA GLU A 249 -123.85 17.92 68.97
C GLU A 249 -125.06 18.85 69.20
N LEU A 250 -125.28 19.84 68.33
CA LEU A 250 -126.51 20.63 68.33
C LEU A 250 -127.68 19.84 67.72
N ASP A 251 -127.44 19.04 66.69
CA ASP A 251 -128.48 18.28 66.00
C ASP A 251 -128.91 17.00 66.76
N ASP A 252 -128.06 16.40 67.61
CA ASP A 252 -128.46 15.29 68.49
C ASP A 252 -129.47 15.72 69.57
N PHE A 253 -129.62 17.02 69.83
CA PHE A 253 -130.71 17.54 70.66
C PHE A 253 -132.04 17.69 69.88
N GLU A 254 -132.01 17.81 68.55
CA GLU A 254 -133.22 17.95 67.73
C GLU A 254 -133.64 16.66 66.99
N SER A 255 -132.76 15.66 66.88
CA SER A 255 -133.04 14.40 66.15
C SER A 255 -134.07 13.47 66.81
N THR A 256 -134.62 13.82 67.98
CA THR A 256 -135.83 13.17 68.53
C THR A 256 -137.13 13.71 67.96
N ALA A 257 -137.09 14.76 67.13
CA ALA A 257 -138.24 15.29 66.43
C ALA A 257 -138.04 15.18 64.91
N ASN A 258 -138.91 14.38 64.29
CA ASN A 258 -139.23 14.40 62.86
C ASN A 258 -138.33 13.59 61.92
N THR A 259 -138.58 12.29 61.99
CA THR A 259 -138.83 11.44 60.81
C THR A 259 -139.61 12.20 59.71
N THR A 260 -139.08 12.32 58.49
CA THR A 260 -139.68 11.86 57.21
C THR A 260 -138.71 12.10 56.02
N PRO A 261 -138.36 11.07 55.22
CA PRO A 261 -137.43 11.10 54.06
C PRO A 261 -138.18 11.21 52.69
N PRO A 262 -137.49 11.09 51.53
CA PRO A 262 -136.74 12.11 50.79
C PRO A 262 -137.46 12.54 49.48
N ALA A 263 -137.44 13.85 49.16
CA ALA A 263 -137.92 14.38 47.90
C ALA A 263 -136.74 14.63 46.94
N VAL A 264 -136.57 13.71 45.99
CA VAL A 264 -135.62 13.83 44.86
C VAL A 264 -136.31 14.67 43.79
N GLY A 265 -136.00 15.96 43.72
CA GLY A 265 -136.68 16.89 42.83
C GLY A 265 -135.86 18.12 42.48
N ASP A 266 -135.18 18.01 41.33
CA ASP A 266 -135.01 19.07 40.33
C ASP A 266 -133.94 20.16 40.56
N THR A 267 -133.55 20.77 39.44
CA THR A 267 -132.50 21.78 39.17
C THR A 267 -131.06 21.26 39.21
N GLY A 268 -130.22 21.37 38.18
CA GLY A 268 -130.26 22.23 37.01
C GLY A 268 -129.06 23.18 37.02
N ASN A 269 -128.36 23.23 35.89
CA ASN A 269 -127.56 24.35 35.36
C ASN A 269 -126.03 24.45 35.59
N LYS A 270 -125.37 24.56 34.42
CA LYS A 270 -124.12 25.30 34.05
C LYS A 270 -122.82 24.47 34.10
N ARG A 271 -122.21 24.02 32.99
CA ARG A 271 -121.72 24.67 31.73
C ARG A 271 -120.24 25.03 31.82
N PHE A 272 -119.39 24.22 31.17
CA PHE A 272 -118.28 24.54 30.25
C PHE A 272 -117.60 23.19 29.90
N GLN A 273 -117.90 22.51 28.79
CA GLN A 273 -117.46 22.70 27.38
C GLN A 273 -115.95 22.48 27.12
N PRO A 274 -115.60 21.96 25.91
CA PRO A 274 -114.73 20.78 25.76
C PRO A 274 -113.56 21.01 24.78
N LEU A 275 -112.88 19.91 24.45
CA LEU A 275 -112.56 19.47 23.09
C LEU A 275 -111.06 19.39 22.75
N ASP A 276 -110.69 18.17 22.36
CA ASP A 276 -109.44 17.73 21.78
C ASP A 276 -109.11 18.49 20.48
N ASP A 277 -107.92 19.09 20.42
CA ASP A 277 -107.27 19.45 19.16
C ASP A 277 -106.25 18.35 18.83
N ALA A 278 -106.67 17.46 17.94
CA ALA A 278 -105.82 16.54 17.20
C ALA A 278 -105.63 17.11 15.78
N ALA A 279 -104.43 17.53 15.43
CA ALA A 279 -103.99 17.73 14.05
C ALA A 279 -102.45 17.79 13.98
N ASP A 280 -101.91 17.19 12.90
CA ASP A 280 -100.60 17.43 12.30
C ASP A 280 -99.40 16.55 12.75
N ILE A 281 -99.38 15.29 12.30
CA ILE A 281 -98.12 14.70 11.77
C ILE A 281 -98.42 14.14 10.38
N ALA A 282 -97.69 14.70 9.41
CA ALA A 282 -97.87 14.58 7.98
C ALA A 282 -97.45 13.21 7.43
N GLN A 283 -98.22 12.74 6.46
CA GLN A 283 -97.83 11.76 5.46
C GLN A 283 -96.84 12.41 4.48
N GLU A 284 -95.58 11.97 4.50
CA GLU A 284 -94.67 12.11 3.36
C GLU A 284 -94.73 10.81 2.55
N GLY A 285 -95.12 10.94 1.28
CA GLY A 285 -95.11 9.86 0.30
C GLY A 285 -93.72 9.68 -0.31
N LEU A 286 -93.32 8.43 -0.47
CA LEU A 286 -92.29 8.00 -1.41
C LEU A 286 -92.82 6.76 -2.12
N ASP A 287 -93.27 6.96 -3.35
CA ASP A 287 -93.59 5.92 -4.31
C ASP A 287 -92.28 5.35 -4.87
N GLU A 288 -92.00 4.07 -4.64
CA GLU A 288 -91.05 3.29 -5.45
C GLU A 288 -91.75 2.03 -5.95
N GLU A 289 -92.11 2.07 -7.23
CA GLU A 289 -92.51 0.93 -8.04
C GLU A 289 -91.28 0.04 -8.29
N GLY A 290 -91.38 -1.24 -7.91
CA GLY A 290 -90.32 -2.23 -8.12
C GLY A 290 -90.91 -3.64 -8.19
N GLU A 291 -91.58 -3.93 -9.30
CA GLU A 291 -91.97 -5.27 -9.75
C GLU A 291 -90.83 -6.28 -9.57
N ARG A 292 -91.04 -7.39 -8.83
CA ARG A 292 -90.53 -8.75 -9.15
C ARG A 292 -91.34 -9.81 -8.39
N GLU A 293 -92.48 -10.20 -8.96
CA GLU A 293 -93.02 -11.53 -8.72
C GLU A 293 -92.06 -12.55 -9.36
N SER A 294 -91.17 -13.16 -8.58
CA SER A 294 -90.50 -14.41 -8.98
C SER A 294 -91.26 -15.60 -8.40
N PRO A 295 -91.52 -16.65 -9.20
CA PRO A 295 -92.52 -17.66 -8.90
C PRO A 295 -91.99 -18.71 -7.92
N ALA A 296 -92.89 -19.09 -7.01
CA ALA A 296 -92.84 -20.23 -6.10
C ALA A 296 -92.00 -21.41 -6.60
N GLU A 297 -90.77 -21.52 -6.11
CA GLU A 297 -90.05 -22.79 -6.07
C GLU A 297 -90.26 -23.39 -4.68
N ASP A 298 -91.30 -24.23 -4.58
CA ASP A 298 -91.46 -25.32 -3.62
C ASP A 298 -90.84 -25.10 -2.23
N ASP A 299 -91.34 -24.09 -1.51
CA ASP A 299 -91.03 -23.92 -0.09
C ASP A 299 -91.47 -25.20 0.65
N PRO A 300 -90.53 -25.99 1.23
CA PRO A 300 -90.86 -27.20 1.96
C PRO A 300 -91.84 -26.82 3.06
N ASP A 301 -93.07 -27.35 2.95
CA ASP A 301 -94.26 -27.00 3.72
C ASP A 301 -93.94 -26.03 4.85
N LEU A 302 -94.03 -24.73 4.58
CA LEU A 302 -93.81 -23.69 5.60
C LEU A 302 -94.69 -23.97 6.84
N ASN A 303 -95.84 -24.62 6.62
CA ASN A 303 -96.71 -25.16 7.66
C ASN A 303 -96.08 -26.27 8.50
N GLU A 304 -95.28 -27.20 7.96
CA GLU A 304 -94.57 -28.21 8.74
C GLU A 304 -93.44 -27.57 9.57
N VAL A 305 -92.72 -26.59 9.02
CA VAL A 305 -91.73 -25.80 9.78
C VAL A 305 -92.42 -25.02 10.91
N LEU A 306 -93.55 -24.36 10.63
CA LEU A 306 -94.36 -23.69 11.66
C LEU A 306 -94.88 -24.70 12.69
N ARG A 307 -95.35 -25.87 12.26
CA ARG A 307 -95.88 -26.92 13.15
C ARG A 307 -94.78 -27.42 14.09
N GLN A 308 -93.60 -27.72 13.56
CA GLN A 308 -92.42 -28.10 14.34
C GLN A 308 -92.04 -26.99 15.32
N LEU A 309 -91.99 -25.72 14.86
CA LEU A 309 -91.69 -24.58 15.74
C LEU A 309 -92.74 -24.40 16.85
N THR A 310 -94.04 -24.59 16.55
CA THR A 310 -95.10 -24.56 17.57
C THR A 310 -95.06 -25.75 18.52
N GLU A 311 -94.61 -26.93 18.08
CA GLU A 311 -94.38 -28.10 18.94
C GLU A 311 -93.17 -27.91 19.87
N PHE A 312 -92.10 -27.26 19.39
CA PHE A 312 -90.94 -26.91 20.21
C PHE A 312 -91.24 -25.79 21.21
N ALA A 313 -92.08 -24.82 20.83
CA ALA A 313 -92.55 -23.76 21.71
C ALA A 313 -93.58 -24.32 22.71
N GLN A 314 -93.13 -24.85 23.85
CA GLN A 314 -94.02 -25.34 24.93
C GLN A 314 -95.07 -24.32 25.39
N ASN A 315 -94.87 -23.02 25.10
CA ASN A 315 -95.72 -21.92 25.52
C ASN A 315 -96.61 -21.35 24.39
N GLY A 316 -96.61 -21.94 23.19
CA GLY A 316 -97.42 -21.47 22.05
C GLY A 316 -97.07 -20.08 21.50
N ASP A 317 -96.09 -19.39 22.07
CA ASP A 317 -95.67 -18.06 21.63
C ASP A 317 -94.43 -18.15 20.73
N LEU A 318 -94.67 -18.22 19.42
CA LEU A 318 -93.63 -18.24 18.39
C LEU A 318 -92.73 -16.98 18.42
N LEU A 319 -93.23 -15.84 18.91
CA LEU A 319 -92.49 -14.58 18.94
C LEU A 319 -91.40 -14.57 20.01
N SER A 320 -91.64 -15.15 21.19
CA SER A 320 -90.59 -15.32 22.20
C SER A 320 -89.47 -16.24 21.70
N LEU A 321 -89.82 -17.36 21.09
CA LEU A 321 -88.84 -18.27 20.48
C LEU A 321 -88.02 -17.56 19.39
N ALA A 322 -88.67 -16.77 18.53
CA ALA A 322 -87.97 -15.99 17.50
C ALA A 322 -86.98 -14.98 18.09
N LYS A 323 -87.36 -14.26 19.15
CA LYS A 323 -86.46 -13.33 19.86
C LYS A 323 -85.31 -14.04 20.54
N GLU A 324 -85.55 -15.20 21.14
CA GLU A 324 -84.50 -16.04 21.71
C GLU A 324 -83.53 -16.51 20.61
N TYR A 325 -84.02 -16.96 19.46
CA TYR A 325 -83.17 -17.32 18.32
C TYR A 325 -82.43 -16.13 17.70
N GLU A 326 -83.03 -14.95 17.65
CA GLU A 326 -82.36 -13.73 17.22
C GLU A 326 -81.22 -13.39 18.18
N SER A 327 -81.48 -13.41 19.49
CA SER A 327 -80.44 -13.20 20.52
C SER A 327 -79.35 -14.27 20.49
N LEU A 328 -79.72 -15.53 20.23
CA LEU A 328 -78.79 -16.63 20.07
C LEU A 328 -77.99 -16.49 18.77
N GLY A 329 -78.60 -15.97 17.71
CA GLY A 329 -77.98 -15.62 16.44
C GLY A 329 -76.93 -14.53 16.60
N ASP A 330 -77.27 -13.45 17.33
CA ASP A 330 -76.34 -12.36 17.65
C ASP A 330 -75.17 -12.83 18.54
N MET A 331 -75.46 -13.69 19.52
CA MET A 331 -74.44 -14.31 20.37
C MET A 331 -73.53 -15.24 19.55
N ASN A 332 -74.11 -16.07 18.69
CA ASN A 332 -73.38 -16.94 17.78
C ASN A 332 -72.51 -16.11 16.83
N PHE A 333 -73.05 -15.05 16.24
CA PHE A 333 -72.28 -14.15 15.37
C PHE A 333 -71.11 -13.50 16.10
N SER A 334 -71.34 -13.02 17.33
CA SER A 334 -70.29 -12.46 18.20
C SER A 334 -69.20 -13.49 18.51
N LEU A 335 -69.58 -14.74 18.81
CA LEU A 335 -68.66 -15.84 19.03
C LEU A 335 -67.90 -16.21 17.75
N TYR A 336 -68.56 -16.30 16.60
CA TYR A 336 -67.91 -16.56 15.31
C TYR A 336 -66.90 -15.47 14.97
N LYS A 337 -67.25 -14.21 15.19
CA LYS A 337 -66.32 -13.09 14.98
C LYS A 337 -65.09 -13.22 15.88
N TYR A 338 -65.29 -13.46 17.18
CA TYR A 338 -64.19 -13.67 18.12
C TYR A 338 -63.33 -14.88 17.76
N VAL A 339 -63.95 -16.02 17.41
CA VAL A 339 -63.23 -17.22 16.95
C VAL A 339 -62.42 -16.91 15.70
N ASN A 340 -62.99 -16.21 14.72
CA ASN A 340 -62.29 -15.83 13.51
C ASN A 340 -61.10 -14.90 13.82
N GLU A 341 -61.28 -13.89 14.66
CA GLU A 341 -60.19 -13.01 15.12
C GLU A 341 -59.08 -13.79 15.85
N LEU A 342 -59.44 -14.77 16.68
CA LEU A 342 -58.47 -15.66 17.31
C LEU A 342 -57.75 -16.55 16.31
N THR A 343 -58.45 -17.07 15.31
CA THR A 343 -57.82 -17.89 14.27
C THR A 343 -56.85 -17.06 13.44
N THR A 344 -57.19 -15.83 13.07
CA THR A 344 -56.28 -14.94 12.34
C THR A 344 -55.06 -14.58 13.18
N SER A 345 -55.26 -14.24 14.47
CA SER A 345 -54.16 -13.94 15.39
C SER A 345 -53.25 -15.15 15.62
N ARG A 346 -53.82 -16.36 15.73
CA ARG A 346 -53.05 -17.60 15.83
C ARG A 346 -52.19 -17.83 14.59
N GLU A 347 -52.75 -17.66 13.40
CA GLU A 347 -51.99 -17.81 12.17
C GLU A 347 -50.86 -16.78 12.05
N GLU A 348 -51.10 -15.54 12.48
CA GLU A 348 -50.05 -14.50 12.55
C GLU A 348 -48.91 -14.92 13.49
N MET A 349 -49.24 -15.36 14.70
CA MET A 349 -48.23 -15.86 15.64
C MET A 349 -47.50 -17.10 15.11
N GLU A 350 -48.19 -18.02 14.44
CA GLU A 350 -47.56 -19.19 13.82
C GLU A 350 -46.58 -18.79 12.70
N ARG A 351 -46.92 -17.77 11.89
CA ARG A 351 -46.01 -17.19 10.89
C ARG A 351 -44.79 -16.55 11.55
N ASP A 352 -44.98 -15.80 12.63
CA ASP A 352 -43.89 -15.18 13.39
C ASP A 352 -42.96 -16.23 14.02
N ILE A 353 -43.51 -17.33 14.53
CA ILE A 353 -42.71 -18.44 15.04
C ILE A 353 -41.90 -19.07 13.90
N CYS A 354 -42.48 -19.24 12.71
CA CYS A 354 -41.75 -19.75 11.55
C CYS A 354 -40.62 -18.81 11.10
N THR A 355 -40.85 -17.50 11.05
CA THR A 355 -39.81 -16.52 10.67
C THR A 355 -38.70 -16.48 11.71
N LEU A 356 -39.03 -16.45 13.01
CA LEU A 356 -38.06 -16.47 14.10
C LEU A 356 -37.21 -17.74 14.09
N LYS A 357 -37.82 -18.92 13.86
CA LYS A 357 -37.07 -20.18 13.72
C LYS A 357 -36.11 -20.15 12.54
N SER A 358 -36.52 -19.56 11.41
CA SER A 358 -35.65 -19.40 10.25
C SER A 358 -34.47 -18.47 10.54
N VAL A 359 -34.69 -17.37 11.27
CA VAL A 359 -33.63 -16.44 11.66
C VAL A 359 -32.65 -17.11 12.62
N ILE A 360 -33.15 -17.82 13.64
CA ILE A 360 -32.31 -18.55 14.61
C ILE A 360 -31.44 -19.60 13.90
N ALA A 361 -31.98 -20.31 12.91
CA ALA A 361 -31.20 -21.26 12.12
C ALA A 361 -30.06 -20.57 11.34
N ALA A 362 -30.33 -19.45 10.69
CA ALA A 362 -29.32 -18.68 9.96
C ALA A 362 -28.23 -18.08 10.87
N GLU A 363 -28.60 -17.64 12.08
CA GLU A 363 -27.65 -17.18 13.09
C GLU A 363 -26.77 -18.34 13.59
N HIS A 364 -27.32 -19.52 13.86
CA HIS A 364 -26.52 -20.68 14.25
C HIS A 364 -25.53 -21.12 13.16
N GLU A 365 -25.94 -21.11 11.88
CA GLU A 365 -25.02 -21.38 10.76
C GLU A 365 -23.88 -20.34 10.71
N SER A 366 -24.20 -19.06 10.96
CA SER A 366 -23.22 -17.97 11.00
C SER A 366 -22.26 -18.12 12.19
N GLU A 367 -22.75 -18.49 13.37
CA GLU A 367 -21.93 -18.78 14.55
C GLU A 367 -20.99 -19.97 14.33
N GLU A 368 -21.44 -21.02 13.66
CA GLU A 368 -20.59 -22.16 13.32
C GLU A 368 -19.45 -21.76 12.39
N GLN A 369 -19.74 -20.93 11.38
CA GLN A 369 -18.72 -20.40 10.48
C GLN A 369 -17.72 -19.52 11.22
N GLN A 370 -18.19 -18.66 12.13
CA GLN A 370 -17.32 -17.84 12.98
C GLN A 370 -16.44 -18.71 13.88
N LYS A 371 -16.99 -19.75 14.53
CA LYS A 371 -16.22 -20.69 15.35
C LYS A 371 -15.16 -21.43 14.55
N ARG A 372 -15.45 -21.84 13.31
CA ARG A 372 -14.46 -22.46 12.41
C ARG A 372 -13.36 -21.47 12.04
N LEU A 373 -13.71 -20.23 11.67
CA LEU A 373 -12.75 -19.19 11.36
C LEU A 373 -11.85 -18.84 12.55
N ILE A 374 -12.41 -18.77 13.76
CA ILE A 374 -11.63 -18.51 14.99
C ILE A 374 -10.61 -19.63 15.21
N LYS A 375 -11.02 -20.90 15.10
CA LYS A 375 -10.10 -22.05 15.22
C LYS A 375 -8.97 -22.00 14.18
N ASP A 376 -9.28 -21.70 12.92
CA ASP A 376 -8.26 -21.55 11.87
C ASP A 376 -7.26 -20.43 12.18
N LEU A 377 -7.72 -19.32 12.78
CA LEU A 377 -6.86 -18.21 13.21
C LEU A 377 -6.02 -18.57 14.43
N GLU A 378 -6.57 -19.30 15.40
CA GLU A 378 -5.85 -19.82 16.57
C GLU A 378 -4.73 -20.79 16.14
N GLU A 379 -4.99 -21.68 15.18
CA GLU A 379 -3.97 -22.59 14.62
C GLU A 379 -2.85 -21.84 13.90
N ARG A 380 -3.18 -20.81 13.11
CA ARG A 380 -2.17 -19.97 12.45
C ARG A 380 -1.34 -19.20 13.46
N LEU A 381 -1.97 -18.68 14.50
CA LEU A 381 -1.27 -17.96 15.57
C LEU A 381 -0.28 -18.91 16.26
N ALA A 382 -0.70 -20.12 16.63
CA ALA A 382 0.17 -21.13 17.24
C ALA A 382 1.38 -21.48 16.34
N GLN A 383 1.16 -21.66 15.03
CA GLN A 383 2.25 -21.90 14.06
C GLN A 383 3.24 -20.74 13.99
N THR A 384 2.75 -19.50 14.03
CA THR A 384 3.63 -18.33 14.02
C THR A 384 4.40 -18.15 15.32
N GLU A 385 3.81 -18.51 16.46
CA GLU A 385 4.49 -18.49 17.76
C GLU A 385 5.61 -19.54 17.82
N GLU A 386 5.36 -20.76 17.35
CA GLU A 386 6.38 -21.82 17.26
C GLU A 386 7.56 -21.39 16.37
N LEU A 387 7.27 -20.78 15.21
CA LEU A 387 8.29 -20.23 14.33
C LEU A 387 9.11 -19.13 15.05
N LEU A 388 8.45 -18.19 15.73
CA LEU A 388 9.10 -17.12 16.46
C LEU A 388 10.01 -17.65 17.57
N GLU A 389 9.56 -18.67 18.31
CA GLU A 389 10.35 -19.32 19.36
C GLU A 389 11.61 -19.99 18.78
N SER A 390 11.48 -20.67 17.63
CA SER A 390 12.63 -21.27 16.94
C SER A 390 13.66 -20.23 16.47
N LEU A 391 13.20 -19.10 15.93
CA LEU A 391 14.07 -17.99 15.52
C LEU A 391 14.72 -17.28 16.70
N HIS A 392 14.00 -17.16 17.83
CA HIS A 392 14.55 -16.64 19.07
C HIS A 392 15.68 -17.52 19.58
N LEU A 393 15.47 -18.84 19.65
CA LEU A 393 16.50 -19.79 20.07
C LEU A 393 17.75 -19.72 19.18
N SER A 394 17.57 -19.71 17.85
CA SER A 394 18.68 -19.54 16.90
C SER A 394 19.40 -18.20 17.07
N THR A 395 18.67 -17.12 17.33
CA THR A 395 19.27 -15.79 17.56
C THR A 395 20.10 -15.76 18.84
N GLU A 396 19.63 -16.38 19.93
CA GLU A 396 20.41 -16.48 21.17
C GLU A 396 21.68 -17.32 20.98
N GLN A 397 21.62 -18.44 20.24
CA GLN A 397 22.81 -19.21 19.86
C GLN A 397 23.80 -18.36 19.05
N HIS A 398 23.32 -17.61 18.06
CA HIS A 398 24.18 -16.73 17.27
C HIS A 398 24.79 -15.59 18.09
N LYS A 399 24.06 -15.04 19.07
CA LYS A 399 24.60 -14.05 20.01
C LYS A 399 25.71 -14.62 20.89
N GLU A 400 25.55 -15.85 21.37
CA GLU A 400 26.59 -16.54 22.15
C GLU A 400 27.85 -16.78 21.30
N VAL A 401 27.69 -17.29 20.08
CA VAL A 401 28.81 -17.47 19.14
C VAL A 401 29.49 -16.13 18.83
N LEU A 402 28.72 -15.06 18.60
CA LEU A 402 29.27 -13.72 18.38
C LEU A 402 30.00 -13.18 19.60
N ALA A 403 29.52 -13.44 20.83
CA ALA A 403 30.21 -13.07 22.05
C ALA A 403 31.57 -13.79 22.17
N ASN A 404 31.61 -15.09 21.89
CA ASN A 404 32.85 -15.88 21.89
C ASN A 404 33.85 -15.36 20.85
N ILE A 405 33.40 -15.10 19.62
CA ILE A 405 34.24 -14.54 18.56
C ILE A 405 34.77 -13.15 18.94
N ARG A 406 33.95 -12.32 19.61
CA ARG A 406 34.39 -11.00 20.10
C ARG A 406 35.51 -11.13 21.13
N CYS A 407 35.38 -12.03 22.12
CA CYS A 407 36.43 -12.28 23.11
C CYS A 407 37.73 -12.74 22.43
N VAL A 408 37.67 -13.74 21.55
CA VAL A 408 38.84 -14.25 20.81
C VAL A 408 39.49 -13.15 19.97
N THR A 409 38.68 -12.28 19.37
CA THR A 409 39.20 -11.16 18.57
C THR A 409 39.90 -10.11 19.42
N GLU A 410 39.37 -9.80 20.61
CA GLU A 410 40.04 -8.93 21.58
C GLU A 410 41.37 -9.53 22.06
N ASP A 411 41.39 -10.84 22.36
CA ASP A 411 42.61 -11.55 22.78
C ASP A 411 43.68 -11.53 21.69
N ILE A 412 43.31 -11.78 20.43
CA ILE A 412 44.24 -11.73 19.28
C ILE A 412 44.72 -10.30 19.03
N PHE A 413 43.83 -9.31 19.15
CA PHE A 413 44.19 -7.90 19.02
C PHE A 413 45.25 -7.50 20.05
N GLY A 414 45.09 -7.96 21.30
CA GLY A 414 46.06 -7.81 22.37
C GLY A 414 47.37 -8.57 22.12
N ALA A 415 47.30 -9.84 21.72
CA ALA A 415 48.46 -10.70 21.48
C ALA A 415 49.36 -10.22 20.34
N LEU A 416 48.79 -9.69 19.26
CA LEU A 416 49.53 -9.12 18.13
C LEU A 416 50.07 -7.70 18.42
N GLY A 417 49.70 -7.12 19.57
CA GLY A 417 50.04 -5.75 19.92
C GLY A 417 49.55 -4.76 18.88
N CYS A 418 48.34 -4.95 18.35
CA CYS A 418 47.75 -4.03 17.38
C CYS A 418 47.58 -2.66 18.05
N THR A 419 48.21 -1.62 17.50
CA THR A 419 48.03 -0.27 18.01
C THR A 419 46.72 0.28 17.48
N LEU A 420 45.89 0.77 18.41
CA LEU A 420 44.70 1.55 18.13
C LEU A 420 45.15 2.93 17.61
N GLY A 421 45.72 2.96 16.41
CA GLY A 421 46.30 4.18 15.86
C GLY A 421 45.26 5.30 15.74
N ASP A 422 45.71 6.55 15.92
CA ASP A 422 44.90 7.78 15.90
C ASP A 422 44.03 7.99 14.65
N SER A 423 44.19 7.15 13.62
CA SER A 423 43.50 7.28 12.34
C SER A 423 41.98 7.06 12.44
N ASN A 424 41.49 6.30 13.43
CA ASN A 424 40.06 6.17 13.67
C ASN A 424 39.68 6.67 15.07
N LYS A 425 39.31 7.95 15.17
CA LYS A 425 38.74 8.56 16.39
C LYS A 425 37.57 7.74 16.97
N ALA A 426 36.80 7.06 16.12
CA ALA A 426 35.70 6.18 16.54
C ALA A 426 36.17 4.90 17.26
N LEU A 427 37.35 4.39 16.92
CA LEU A 427 37.93 3.22 17.56
C LEU A 427 38.66 3.61 18.85
N ALA A 428 39.36 4.76 18.85
CA ALA A 428 40.02 5.31 20.04
C ALA A 428 39.06 5.57 21.22
N ALA A 429 37.80 5.91 20.94
CA ALA A 429 36.79 6.11 21.98
C ALA A 429 36.41 4.80 22.69
N ASN A 430 36.46 3.66 21.97
CA ASN A 430 36.03 2.37 22.49
C ASN A 430 37.21 1.38 22.39
N ALA A 431 38.03 1.33 23.43
CA ALA A 431 39.13 0.35 23.55
C ALA A 431 38.67 -1.13 23.57
N ARG A 432 37.35 -1.38 23.57
CA ARG A 432 36.73 -2.71 23.55
C ARG A 432 36.07 -2.97 22.18
N CYS A 433 36.07 -4.24 21.78
CA CYS A 433 35.41 -4.73 20.57
C CYS A 433 33.88 -4.79 20.78
N THR A 434 33.19 -3.77 20.27
CA THR A 434 31.72 -3.79 20.13
C THR A 434 31.31 -4.41 18.80
N GLU A 435 30.05 -4.85 18.66
CA GLU A 435 29.54 -5.42 17.39
C GLU A 435 29.71 -4.49 16.19
N SER A 436 29.49 -3.19 16.37
CA SER A 436 29.71 -2.19 15.31
C SER A 436 31.18 -2.00 14.97
N ASN A 437 32.08 -2.17 15.94
CA ASN A 437 33.52 -1.99 15.74
C ASN A 437 34.23 -3.30 15.35
N HIS A 438 33.58 -4.45 15.48
CA HIS A 438 34.21 -5.78 15.30
C HIS A 438 34.91 -5.94 13.95
N LEU A 439 34.26 -5.49 12.87
CA LEU A 439 34.85 -5.52 11.53
C LEU A 439 36.13 -4.66 11.41
N GLN A 440 36.21 -3.56 12.16
CA GLN A 440 37.38 -2.68 12.18
C GLN A 440 38.54 -3.31 12.98
N PHE A 441 38.24 -4.00 14.08
CA PHE A 441 39.25 -4.78 14.82
C PHE A 441 39.86 -5.87 13.94
N LEU A 442 39.03 -6.63 13.23
CA LEU A 442 39.50 -7.66 12.28
C LEU A 442 40.36 -7.06 11.16
N GLY A 443 39.95 -5.92 10.58
CA GLY A 443 40.75 -5.23 9.57
C GLY A 443 42.13 -4.75 10.08
N LYS A 444 42.23 -4.34 11.35
CA LYS A 444 43.50 -3.94 11.96
C LYS A 444 44.39 -5.13 12.32
N ILE A 445 43.78 -6.24 12.75
CA ILE A 445 44.46 -7.51 12.94
C ILE A 445 45.06 -7.99 11.61
N GLU A 446 44.30 -7.93 10.52
CA GLU A 446 44.76 -8.30 9.18
C GLU A 446 45.94 -7.43 8.71
N GLU A 447 45.83 -6.11 8.84
CA GLU A 447 46.90 -5.16 8.50
C GLU A 447 48.19 -5.49 9.27
N ARG A 448 48.08 -5.72 10.59
CA ARG A 448 49.22 -6.04 11.44
C ARG A 448 49.83 -7.40 11.12
N ALA A 449 49.01 -8.44 10.94
CA ALA A 449 49.46 -9.78 10.60
C ALA A 449 50.22 -9.78 9.27
N THR A 450 49.70 -9.05 8.27
CA THR A 450 50.35 -8.91 6.95
C THR A 450 51.72 -8.25 7.07
N LEU A 451 51.85 -7.19 7.89
CA LEU A 451 53.13 -6.52 8.14
C LEU A 451 54.17 -7.46 8.78
N ILE A 452 53.75 -8.27 9.75
CA ILE A 452 54.62 -9.26 10.40
C ILE A 452 55.11 -10.30 9.37
N MET A 453 54.21 -10.81 8.53
CA MET A 453 54.58 -11.76 7.46
C MET A 453 55.57 -11.15 6.46
N CYS A 454 55.35 -9.91 6.00
CA CYS A 454 56.28 -9.23 5.11
C CYS A 454 57.67 -9.01 5.75
N ALA A 455 57.71 -8.65 7.04
CA ALA A 455 58.95 -8.49 7.78
C ALA A 455 59.71 -9.81 7.90
N PHE A 456 59.01 -10.91 8.20
CA PHE A 456 59.59 -12.25 8.29
C PHE A 456 60.15 -12.74 6.95
N GLN A 457 59.39 -12.57 5.86
CA GLN A 457 59.89 -12.89 4.50
C GLN A 457 61.13 -12.07 4.13
N ARG A 458 61.19 -10.80 4.53
CA ARG A 458 62.37 -9.96 4.33
C ARG A 458 63.56 -10.44 5.17
N HIS A 459 63.32 -10.87 6.41
CA HIS A 459 64.35 -11.45 7.27
C HIS A 459 64.94 -12.72 6.65
N LEU A 460 64.10 -13.68 6.23
CA LEU A 460 64.53 -14.91 5.57
C LEU A 460 65.35 -14.64 4.30
N ARG A 461 64.91 -13.70 3.45
CA ARG A 461 65.68 -13.30 2.26
C ARG A 461 67.04 -12.70 2.63
N ASN A 462 67.10 -11.93 3.71
CA ASN A 462 68.36 -11.35 4.17
C ASN A 462 69.31 -12.39 4.77
N GLU A 463 68.79 -13.39 5.48
CA GLU A 463 69.60 -14.51 6.00
C GLU A 463 70.12 -15.39 4.86
N ALA A 464 69.29 -15.71 3.87
CA ALA A 464 69.72 -16.42 2.68
C ALA A 464 70.87 -15.66 1.97
N ARG A 465 70.74 -14.33 1.80
CA ARG A 465 71.82 -13.48 1.26
C ARG A 465 73.06 -13.43 2.14
N ARG A 466 72.91 -13.47 3.47
CA ARG A 466 74.06 -13.50 4.40
C ARG A 466 74.81 -14.83 4.31
N GLY A 467 74.10 -15.95 4.15
CA GLY A 467 74.71 -17.26 3.93
C GLY A 467 75.48 -17.35 2.60
N GLU A 468 75.12 -16.54 1.60
CA GLU A 468 75.78 -16.49 0.30
C GLU A 468 77.05 -15.61 0.26
N LEU A 469 77.39 -14.87 1.31
CA LEU A 469 78.63 -14.08 1.34
C LEU A 469 79.84 -15.04 1.26
N PRO A 470 80.63 -14.97 0.18
CA PRO A 470 81.66 -15.95 -0.10
C PRO A 470 82.77 -15.80 0.94
N THR A 471 83.03 -16.88 1.68
CA THR A 471 84.23 -16.96 2.52
C THR A 471 85.46 -16.58 1.67
N PRO A 472 86.40 -15.80 2.21
CA PRO A 472 87.52 -15.23 1.43
C PRO A 472 88.40 -16.29 0.74
N GLN A 473 88.25 -17.58 1.08
CA GLN A 473 88.89 -18.68 0.36
C GLN A 473 88.34 -18.90 -1.06
N LYS A 474 87.05 -18.62 -1.34
CA LYS A 474 86.49 -18.82 -2.69
C LYS A 474 86.90 -17.73 -3.69
N VAL A 475 87.15 -16.50 -3.23
CA VAL A 475 87.60 -15.41 -4.12
C VAL A 475 89.00 -15.71 -4.69
N LYS A 476 89.87 -16.40 -3.93
CA LYS A 476 91.19 -16.83 -4.45
C LYS A 476 91.11 -17.97 -5.47
N ARG A 477 90.03 -18.76 -5.50
CA ARG A 477 89.93 -19.94 -6.37
C ARG A 477 89.40 -19.62 -7.77
N LEU A 478 88.64 -18.54 -7.95
CA LEU A 478 88.08 -18.17 -9.26
C LEU A 478 89.10 -17.53 -10.23
N LEU A 479 90.36 -17.36 -9.82
CA LEU A 479 91.42 -16.75 -10.63
C LEU A 479 92.48 -17.74 -11.15
N ALA A 480 92.26 -19.06 -11.06
CA ALA A 480 93.18 -20.06 -11.61
C ALA A 480 92.48 -20.95 -12.66
N PRO A 481 93.04 -21.08 -13.88
CA PRO A 481 92.42 -21.78 -15.00
C PRO A 481 92.54 -23.29 -14.87
N GLU A 482 91.60 -23.94 -15.54
CA GLU A 482 91.21 -25.34 -15.44
C GLU A 482 92.32 -26.34 -15.79
N GLY A 483 92.41 -27.42 -15.01
CA GLY A 483 93.36 -28.49 -15.25
C GLY A 483 93.10 -29.70 -14.37
N ALA A 484 92.37 -30.66 -14.95
CA ALA A 484 92.53 -32.10 -14.78
C ALA A 484 91.94 -32.82 -13.54
N THR A 485 91.27 -33.92 -13.90
CA THR A 485 91.06 -35.18 -13.17
C THR A 485 89.92 -35.28 -12.16
N SER A 486 88.80 -35.73 -12.72
CA SER A 486 87.72 -36.48 -12.09
C SER A 486 88.21 -37.87 -11.68
N THR A 487 88.13 -38.21 -10.39
CA THR A 487 88.05 -39.60 -9.94
C THR A 487 87.15 -39.71 -8.73
N THR A 488 86.14 -40.55 -8.92
CA THR A 488 85.08 -41.00 -8.02
C THR A 488 85.62 -41.88 -6.89
N VAL A 489 85.17 -41.64 -5.64
CA VAL A 489 85.30 -42.62 -4.54
C VAL A 489 84.03 -42.59 -3.68
N ASN A 490 83.38 -43.76 -3.67
CA ASN A 490 82.53 -44.41 -2.67
C ASN A 490 81.87 -43.61 -1.53
N ASP A 491 80.53 -43.67 -1.53
CA ASP A 491 79.66 -44.28 -0.50
C ASP A 491 80.30 -44.72 0.83
N THR A 492 79.75 -44.24 1.95
CA THR A 492 79.09 -45.09 2.98
C THR A 492 78.66 -44.30 4.23
N ALA A 493 77.41 -44.57 4.63
CA ALA A 493 76.92 -44.78 6.00
C ALA A 493 77.04 -43.67 7.07
N GLU A 494 75.86 -43.12 7.38
CA GLU A 494 75.21 -43.11 8.71
C GLU A 494 76.08 -43.04 9.98
N LYS A 495 75.81 -42.02 10.79
CA LYS A 495 75.88 -42.14 12.26
C LYS A 495 74.98 -41.13 12.94
N GLU A 496 74.31 -41.67 13.94
CA GLU A 496 73.23 -41.14 14.75
C GLU A 496 73.71 -40.27 15.94
N GLU A 497 72.70 -39.73 16.62
CA GLU A 497 72.62 -39.43 18.06
C GLU A 497 73.26 -38.16 18.62
N GLY A 498 72.45 -37.46 19.44
CA GLY A 498 72.89 -36.37 20.29
C GLY A 498 71.75 -35.49 20.83
N ALA A 499 70.77 -36.08 21.51
CA ALA A 499 69.80 -35.34 22.33
C ALA A 499 70.49 -34.67 23.53
N LEU A 500 70.16 -33.40 23.79
CA LEU A 500 70.60 -32.67 24.98
C LEU A 500 69.43 -31.82 25.51
N GLU A 501 68.59 -32.46 26.31
CA GLU A 501 67.68 -31.80 27.23
C GLU A 501 68.48 -31.15 28.37
N ARG A 502 68.18 -29.89 28.69
CA ARG A 502 68.54 -29.27 29.96
C ARG A 502 67.29 -28.64 30.56
N THR A 503 66.75 -29.35 31.54
CA THR A 503 65.76 -28.89 32.51
C THR A 503 66.46 -28.18 33.66
N ALA A 504 65.95 -27.02 34.08
CA ALA A 504 66.30 -26.39 35.34
C ALA A 504 65.05 -25.75 35.94
N LYS A 505 64.65 -26.28 37.10
CA LYS A 505 63.48 -25.94 37.94
C LYS A 505 63.68 -24.62 38.70
N PRO A 506 62.59 -24.05 39.29
CA PRO A 506 62.47 -22.65 39.66
C PRO A 506 62.91 -22.36 41.10
N ARG A 507 63.25 -21.09 41.36
CA ARG A 507 63.55 -20.54 42.67
C ARG A 507 62.39 -19.60 43.06
N GLY A 508 61.76 -19.89 44.18
CA GLY A 508 60.71 -19.07 44.76
C GLY A 508 61.26 -18.03 45.73
N GLU A 509 60.29 -17.48 46.47
CA GLU A 509 60.37 -16.77 47.76
C GLU A 509 60.36 -15.23 47.72
N GLU A 510 59.58 -14.71 48.69
CA GLU A 510 59.48 -13.34 49.22
C GLU A 510 58.47 -12.42 48.51
N GLU A 511 57.21 -12.36 48.96
CA GLU A 511 56.71 -11.59 50.12
C GLU A 511 57.01 -10.09 50.02
N GLU A 512 56.00 -9.28 49.68
CA GLU A 512 55.64 -8.12 50.50
C GLU A 512 54.20 -7.67 50.16
N ALA A 513 53.32 -7.86 51.14
CA ALA A 513 52.03 -7.23 51.21
C ALA A 513 52.21 -5.84 51.83
N ALA A 514 51.84 -4.78 51.11
CA ALA A 514 51.67 -3.45 51.68
C ALA A 514 50.22 -3.00 51.46
N SER A 515 49.43 -3.19 52.50
CA SER A 515 48.13 -2.56 52.73
C SER A 515 48.31 -1.11 53.17
N VAL A 516 47.71 -0.15 52.47
CA VAL A 516 47.43 1.21 52.94
C VAL A 516 46.01 1.52 52.45
N GLU A 517 44.98 1.35 53.27
CA GLU A 517 44.43 2.30 54.26
C GLU A 517 43.87 3.63 53.70
N ALA A 518 42.79 4.05 54.36
CA ALA A 518 42.08 5.34 54.32
C ALA A 518 41.04 5.51 53.18
N SER A 519 39.74 5.26 53.43
CA SER A 519 38.80 6.08 54.21
C SER A 519 38.38 7.35 53.48
N LEU A 520 37.08 7.44 53.16
CA LEU A 520 36.21 8.63 53.31
C LEU A 520 34.79 8.28 52.80
N LYS A 521 33.91 7.89 53.73
CA LYS A 521 32.45 7.96 53.60
C LYS A 521 31.96 9.20 54.38
N PRO A 522 31.09 10.06 53.81
CA PRO A 522 30.07 10.78 54.56
C PRO A 522 28.82 9.85 54.67
N ALA A 523 28.23 9.58 55.85
CA ALA A 523 27.39 10.45 56.69
C ALA A 523 26.31 11.17 55.86
N GLY A 524 25.00 11.04 56.08
CA GLY A 524 24.14 10.39 57.06
C GLY A 524 22.69 10.75 56.66
N GLU A 525 21.74 10.46 57.56
CA GLU A 525 20.33 10.92 57.59
C GLU A 525 19.23 9.89 57.21
N GLU A 526 18.61 9.41 58.31
CA GLU A 526 17.16 9.16 58.55
C GLU A 526 16.50 7.99 57.79
N ALA A 527 16.31 6.81 58.37
CA ALA A 527 15.49 6.44 59.55
C ALA A 527 14.01 6.80 59.40
N GLU A 528 13.21 5.91 58.82
CA GLU A 528 11.86 5.66 59.33
C GLU A 528 11.42 4.21 59.08
N THR A 529 10.88 3.66 60.15
CA THR A 529 10.60 2.25 60.42
C THR A 529 9.18 1.89 60.00
N ARG A 530 9.02 0.80 59.23
CA ARG A 530 7.83 -0.06 59.34
C ARG A 530 8.27 -1.52 59.41
N ALA A 531 8.07 -2.07 60.60
CA ALA A 531 8.27 -3.45 60.98
C ALA A 531 6.89 -4.07 61.20
N GLU A 532 6.64 -5.17 60.50
CA GLU A 532 5.61 -6.22 60.72
C GLU A 532 6.08 -7.33 59.77
N ALA A 533 6.89 -8.32 60.15
CA ALA A 533 6.65 -9.42 61.08
C ALA A 533 5.34 -10.17 60.77
N GLU A 534 5.40 -11.28 60.02
CA GLU A 534 5.06 -12.61 60.54
C GLU A 534 5.08 -13.71 59.46
N ALA A 535 5.32 -14.93 59.96
CA ALA A 535 5.03 -16.24 59.39
C ALA A 535 5.95 -16.83 58.31
N LYS A 536 6.98 -17.50 58.83
CA LYS A 536 7.70 -18.62 58.22
C LYS A 536 6.75 -19.76 57.81
N SER A 537 6.95 -20.29 56.61
CA SER A 537 6.82 -21.73 56.36
C SER A 537 7.96 -22.16 55.44
N GLU A 538 9.00 -22.67 56.08
CA GLU A 538 10.15 -23.33 55.47
C GLU A 538 9.66 -24.67 54.90
N GLU A 539 9.62 -24.81 53.57
CA GLU A 539 9.54 -26.14 52.94
C GLU A 539 10.84 -26.41 52.19
N LYS A 540 11.52 -27.42 52.71
CA LYS A 540 12.88 -27.84 52.46
C LYS A 540 12.93 -28.64 51.16
N VAL A 541 13.27 -28.02 50.04
CA VAL A 541 13.58 -28.76 48.80
C VAL A 541 15.06 -29.15 48.83
N GLU A 542 15.29 -30.44 49.04
CA GLU A 542 16.61 -31.07 49.08
C GLU A 542 17.33 -30.89 47.74
N ALA A 543 18.43 -30.14 47.77
CA ALA A 543 19.43 -30.13 46.72
C ALA A 543 20.15 -31.49 46.72
N LYS A 544 19.72 -32.38 45.83
CA LYS A 544 20.49 -33.58 45.49
C LYS A 544 21.70 -33.13 44.66
N THR A 545 22.86 -33.27 45.28
CA THR A 545 24.19 -33.33 44.68
C THR A 545 24.17 -34.18 43.42
N GLU A 546 24.26 -33.55 42.25
CA GLU A 546 24.64 -34.21 41.02
C GLU A 546 26.17 -34.39 41.03
N GLU A 547 26.58 -35.65 41.10
CA GLU A 547 27.96 -36.09 40.92
C GLU A 547 28.44 -35.68 39.53
N THR A 548 29.30 -34.67 39.46
CA THR A 548 30.16 -34.41 38.31
C THR A 548 31.19 -35.53 38.21
N VAL A 549 30.88 -36.57 37.43
CA VAL A 549 31.87 -37.55 36.96
C VAL A 549 32.64 -36.90 35.80
N PRO A 550 33.97 -36.72 35.91
CA PRO A 550 34.79 -36.20 34.82
C PRO A 550 34.81 -37.20 33.68
N LEU A 551 34.22 -36.86 32.53
CA LEU A 551 34.47 -37.59 31.30
C LEU A 551 35.81 -37.13 30.73
N GLU A 552 36.74 -38.08 30.76
CA GLU A 552 38.07 -38.02 30.18
C GLU A 552 38.00 -37.62 28.70
N GLY A 553 38.99 -36.85 28.28
CA GLY A 553 39.05 -36.26 26.96
C GLY A 553 39.27 -37.30 25.88
N ASP A 554 38.25 -37.49 25.06
CA ASP A 554 38.43 -37.97 23.70
C ASP A 554 38.67 -36.73 22.82
N GLU A 555 39.96 -36.45 22.59
CA GLU A 555 40.42 -35.53 21.54
C GLU A 555 40.05 -36.11 20.16
N ASP A 556 38.77 -36.05 19.79
CA ASP A 556 38.36 -36.22 18.41
C ASP A 556 38.71 -34.92 17.67
N VAL A 557 39.98 -34.83 17.27
CA VAL A 557 40.48 -33.89 16.28
C VAL A 557 39.68 -34.12 15.00
N LEU A 558 38.62 -33.34 14.83
CA LEU A 558 37.83 -33.29 13.61
C LEU A 558 38.77 -32.89 12.46
N THR A 559 39.18 -33.91 11.73
CA THR A 559 40.01 -33.79 10.54
C THR A 559 39.22 -33.00 9.51
N PHE A 560 39.63 -31.76 9.29
CA PHE A 560 39.13 -30.88 8.25
C PHE A 560 39.39 -31.54 6.89
N ILE A 561 38.37 -32.19 6.33
CA ILE A 561 38.43 -32.78 4.99
C ILE A 561 38.49 -31.62 3.99
N PRO A 562 39.60 -31.45 3.24
CA PRO A 562 39.68 -30.43 2.21
C PRO A 562 38.60 -30.71 1.16
N MET A 563 37.71 -29.74 0.95
CA MET A 563 36.72 -29.81 -0.12
C MET A 563 37.47 -29.97 -1.46
N MET A 564 37.54 -31.21 -1.96
CA MET A 564 37.99 -31.47 -3.31
C MET A 564 37.02 -30.74 -4.24
N ASN A 565 37.57 -29.79 -5.00
CA ASN A 565 36.91 -29.14 -6.12
C ASN A 565 36.19 -30.18 -6.97
N MET A 566 34.88 -30.27 -6.80
CA MET A 566 34.01 -31.06 -7.67
C MET A 566 33.99 -30.37 -9.03
N ALA A 567 34.93 -30.78 -9.89
CA ALA A 567 34.92 -30.45 -11.30
C ALA A 567 33.64 -31.03 -11.92
N GLY A 568 32.62 -30.20 -12.13
CA GLY A 568 31.48 -30.61 -12.96
C GLY A 568 30.10 -30.16 -12.52
N GLU A 569 29.93 -29.02 -11.85
CA GLU A 569 28.63 -28.37 -11.88
C GLU A 569 28.44 -27.75 -13.27
N ARG A 570 27.77 -28.53 -14.12
CA ARG A 570 27.16 -28.07 -15.37
C ARG A 570 26.27 -26.89 -15.01
N SER A 571 26.80 -25.68 -15.16
CA SER A 571 26.05 -24.46 -14.94
C SER A 571 24.79 -24.52 -15.80
N VAL A 572 23.65 -24.64 -15.12
CA VAL A 572 22.34 -24.70 -15.75
C VAL A 572 22.05 -23.29 -16.23
N ASN A 573 22.48 -23.00 -17.44
CA ASN A 573 22.37 -21.68 -18.05
C ASN A 573 20.87 -21.33 -18.14
N ALA A 574 20.46 -20.26 -17.47
CA ALA A 574 19.06 -19.82 -17.33
C ALA A 574 18.32 -19.70 -18.67
N ALA A 575 19.08 -19.53 -19.76
CA ALA A 575 18.58 -19.54 -21.14
C ALA A 575 17.78 -20.81 -21.51
N ARG A 576 17.97 -21.95 -20.83
CA ARG A 576 17.21 -23.18 -21.13
C ARG A 576 15.89 -23.31 -20.36
N LEU A 577 15.64 -22.47 -19.35
CA LEU A 577 14.42 -22.51 -18.54
C LEU A 577 13.32 -21.54 -19.02
N VAL A 578 13.64 -20.60 -19.90
CA VAL A 578 12.65 -19.65 -20.43
C VAL A 578 12.08 -20.19 -21.75
N ARG A 579 10.93 -20.85 -21.67
CA ARG A 579 10.11 -21.19 -22.84
C ARG A 579 9.76 -19.88 -23.57
N GLN A 580 10.32 -19.68 -24.75
CA GLN A 580 10.22 -18.49 -25.61
C GLN A 580 8.85 -18.27 -26.27
N LEU A 581 7.75 -18.54 -25.57
CA LEU A 581 6.41 -18.26 -26.09
C LEU A 581 5.70 -17.36 -25.09
N CYS A 582 5.37 -16.14 -25.55
CA CYS A 582 4.61 -15.09 -24.86
C CYS A 582 5.43 -14.02 -24.11
N LEU A 583 6.16 -13.18 -24.84
CA LEU A 583 6.32 -11.77 -24.46
C LEU A 583 5.89 -10.88 -25.64
N PRO A 584 4.93 -9.95 -25.47
CA PRO A 584 4.44 -9.09 -26.55
C PRO A 584 5.52 -8.13 -27.04
N SER A 585 5.63 -8.03 -28.37
CA SER A 585 6.53 -7.16 -29.12
C SER A 585 6.58 -5.73 -28.57
N ALA A 586 7.79 -5.32 -28.20
CA ALA A 586 8.18 -3.92 -28.06
C ALA A 586 7.81 -3.15 -29.35
N HIS A 587 7.04 -2.09 -29.19
CA HIS A 587 6.96 -1.02 -30.19
C HIS A 587 8.06 -0.01 -29.85
N LEU A 588 9.17 -0.14 -30.56
CA LEU A 588 10.27 0.82 -30.58
C LEU A 588 9.93 1.92 -31.60
N GLY A 589 9.41 3.04 -31.13
CA GLY A 589 9.64 4.36 -31.75
C GLY A 589 10.46 5.13 -30.71
N GLY A 590 11.71 5.51 -30.96
CA GLY A 590 12.09 6.38 -32.06
C GLY A 590 12.01 7.80 -31.52
N ASP A 591 13.10 8.26 -30.91
CA ASP A 591 13.74 9.55 -31.17
C ASP A 591 14.78 9.82 -30.07
N GLU A 592 16.04 9.79 -30.50
CA GLU A 592 17.20 10.30 -29.77
C GLU A 592 17.10 11.82 -29.79
N ASP A 593 16.98 12.46 -28.63
CA ASP A 593 17.51 13.81 -28.44
C ASP A 593 17.85 14.00 -26.95
N VAL A 594 19.14 14.26 -26.76
CA VAL A 594 19.85 14.45 -25.50
C VAL A 594 19.78 15.92 -25.15
N GLU A 595 19.01 16.31 -24.15
CA GLU A 595 19.27 17.55 -23.39
C GLU A 595 18.94 17.31 -21.91
N GLY A 596 20.01 17.17 -21.12
CA GLY A 596 19.92 17.15 -19.66
C GLY A 596 19.49 18.52 -19.16
N LEU A 597 18.23 18.63 -18.75
CA LEU A 597 17.77 19.72 -17.91
C LEU A 597 17.71 19.20 -16.47
N GLU A 598 18.76 19.58 -15.76
CA GLU A 598 18.91 19.49 -14.31
C GLU A 598 17.74 20.20 -13.60
N GLU A 599 17.31 19.57 -12.51
CA GLU A 599 16.78 20.19 -11.30
C GLU A 599 15.43 20.94 -11.35
N GLY A 600 14.44 20.37 -10.64
CA GLY A 600 13.47 21.18 -9.91
C GLY A 600 12.04 21.20 -10.44
N GLU A 601 11.48 20.07 -10.86
CA GLU A 601 10.02 19.98 -11.04
C GLU A 601 9.34 19.80 -9.67
N GLY A 602 9.36 20.88 -8.88
CA GLY A 602 8.48 21.01 -7.73
C GLY A 602 7.04 20.97 -8.21
N ASP A 603 6.24 20.06 -7.65
CA ASP A 603 4.83 19.88 -7.92
C ASP A 603 4.13 21.23 -8.13
N ARG A 604 3.62 21.47 -9.35
CA ARG A 604 2.86 22.68 -9.68
C ARG A 604 1.71 22.83 -8.68
N VAL A 605 1.85 23.77 -7.75
CA VAL A 605 0.79 24.14 -6.81
C VAL A 605 -0.33 24.76 -7.62
N VAL A 606 -1.33 23.95 -7.95
CA VAL A 606 -2.52 24.39 -8.68
C VAL A 606 -3.29 25.35 -7.78
N SER A 607 -3.49 26.58 -8.27
CA SER A 607 -4.22 27.58 -7.51
C SER A 607 -5.65 27.11 -7.23
N HIS A 608 -6.21 27.51 -6.09
CA HIS A 608 -7.60 27.19 -5.73
C HIS A 608 -8.60 27.65 -6.80
N GLU A 609 -8.22 28.70 -7.54
CA GLU A 609 -8.95 29.30 -8.65
C GLU A 609 -8.94 28.41 -9.91
N GLU A 610 -7.80 27.77 -10.22
CA GLU A 610 -7.72 26.79 -11.31
C GLU A 610 -8.51 25.51 -11.02
N VAL A 611 -8.49 25.02 -9.77
CA VAL A 611 -9.32 23.87 -9.35
C VAL A 611 -10.80 24.20 -9.51
N ARG A 612 -11.22 25.40 -9.08
CA ARG A 612 -12.59 25.88 -9.26
C ARG A 612 -12.97 25.94 -10.75
N ARG A 613 -12.10 26.49 -11.59
CA ARG A 613 -12.34 26.59 -13.03
C ARG A 613 -12.38 25.22 -13.72
N GLN A 614 -11.57 24.27 -13.28
CA GLN A 614 -11.56 22.91 -13.79
C GLN A 614 -12.84 22.17 -13.36
N MET A 615 -13.33 22.39 -12.14
CA MET A 615 -14.61 21.88 -11.66
C MET A 615 -15.79 22.47 -12.46
N GLU A 616 -15.81 23.78 -12.67
CA GLU A 616 -16.84 24.47 -13.47
C GLU A 616 -16.88 23.92 -14.91
N ARG A 617 -15.72 23.73 -15.55
CA ARG A 617 -15.62 23.09 -16.88
C ARG A 617 -16.17 21.66 -16.89
N ARG A 618 -15.89 20.87 -15.85
CA ARG A 618 -16.43 19.50 -15.73
C ARG A 618 -17.94 19.50 -15.56
N LEU A 619 -18.49 20.42 -14.77
CA LEU A 619 -19.93 20.57 -14.57
C LEU A 619 -20.65 21.01 -15.85
N VAL A 620 -20.09 21.97 -16.60
CA VAL A 620 -20.61 22.39 -17.92
C VAL A 620 -20.57 21.21 -18.90
N SER A 621 -19.44 20.52 -19.01
CA SER A 621 -19.31 19.34 -19.88
C SER A 621 -20.30 18.22 -19.51
N LYS A 622 -20.60 18.04 -18.22
CA LYS A 622 -21.61 17.08 -17.76
C LYS A 622 -23.02 17.50 -18.16
N ARG A 623 -23.41 18.77 -17.93
CA ARG A 623 -24.72 19.30 -18.36
C ARG A 623 -24.93 19.19 -19.86
N GLU A 624 -23.92 19.50 -20.67
CA GLU A 624 -24.04 19.37 -22.12
C GLU A 624 -24.19 17.90 -22.58
N ARG A 625 -23.55 16.95 -21.90
CA ARG A 625 -23.74 15.51 -22.19
C ARG A 625 -25.16 15.06 -21.83
N GLU A 626 -25.67 15.50 -20.70
CA GLU A 626 -27.04 15.22 -20.26
C GLU A 626 -28.07 15.84 -21.20
N GLU A 627 -27.89 17.08 -21.63
CA GLU A 627 -28.75 17.73 -22.64
C GLU A 627 -28.73 16.99 -23.98
N ARG A 628 -27.55 16.57 -24.47
CA ARG A 628 -27.45 15.75 -25.69
C ARG A 628 -28.18 14.41 -25.53
N ALA A 629 -28.08 13.77 -24.37
CA ALA A 629 -28.80 12.53 -24.08
C ALA A 629 -30.33 12.75 -24.01
N HIS A 630 -30.78 13.88 -23.46
CA HIS A 630 -32.20 14.24 -23.47
C HIS A 630 -32.74 14.55 -24.87
N ARG A 631 -31.98 15.25 -25.71
CA ARG A 631 -32.36 15.50 -27.12
C ARG A 631 -32.50 14.18 -27.89
N ARG A 632 -31.52 13.28 -27.80
CA ARG A 632 -31.60 11.94 -28.41
C ARG A 632 -32.81 11.14 -27.94
N ARG A 633 -33.16 11.23 -26.64
CA ARG A 633 -34.37 10.57 -26.11
C ARG A 633 -35.68 11.17 -26.65
N ARG A 634 -35.74 12.50 -26.85
CA ARG A 634 -36.89 13.16 -27.49
C ARG A 634 -37.01 12.76 -28.96
N GLU A 635 -35.90 12.80 -29.71
CA GLU A 635 -35.84 12.38 -31.12
C GLU A 635 -36.28 10.92 -31.30
N LEU A 636 -35.81 10.00 -30.45
CA LEU A 636 -36.26 8.60 -30.46
C LEU A 636 -37.76 8.47 -30.19
N LYS A 637 -38.29 9.25 -29.25
CA LYS A 637 -39.72 9.24 -28.91
C LYS A 637 -40.58 9.78 -30.06
N GLU A 638 -40.11 10.82 -30.76
CA GLU A 638 -40.76 11.35 -31.96
C GLU A 638 -40.71 10.36 -33.13
N GLN A 639 -39.58 9.66 -33.33
CA GLN A 639 -39.48 8.61 -34.35
C GLN A 639 -40.45 7.45 -34.11
N ILE A 640 -40.61 7.04 -32.84
CA ILE A 640 -41.57 5.99 -32.47
C ILE A 640 -43.01 6.48 -32.67
N ALA A 641 -43.32 7.73 -32.32
CA ALA A 641 -44.65 8.31 -32.51
C ALA A 641 -44.99 8.56 -33.99
N GLY A 642 -43.99 8.85 -34.82
CA GLY A 642 -44.14 9.12 -36.26
C GLY A 642 -44.22 7.88 -37.13
N GLN A 643 -43.97 6.67 -36.61
CA GLN A 643 -44.16 5.45 -37.38
C GLN A 643 -45.67 5.20 -37.58
N PRO A 644 -46.17 5.25 -38.82
CA PRO A 644 -47.57 4.94 -39.09
C PRO A 644 -47.82 3.50 -38.67
N ASN A 645 -48.77 3.30 -37.75
CA ASN A 645 -49.27 1.98 -37.35
C ASN A 645 -49.73 1.24 -38.61
N THR A 646 -48.86 0.42 -39.20
CA THR A 646 -49.23 -0.42 -40.32
C THR A 646 -50.22 -1.46 -39.79
N PRO A 647 -51.47 -1.50 -40.29
CA PRO A 647 -52.45 -2.47 -39.82
C PRO A 647 -51.91 -3.87 -40.11
N ARG A 648 -51.68 -4.64 -39.04
CA ARG A 648 -51.36 -6.06 -39.13
C ARG A 648 -52.45 -6.73 -39.95
N LYS A 649 -52.11 -7.14 -41.17
CA LYS A 649 -52.95 -8.02 -41.99
C LYS A 649 -53.24 -9.26 -41.15
N ARG A 650 -54.52 -9.43 -40.78
CA ARG A 650 -55.08 -10.73 -40.42
C ARG A 650 -54.90 -11.63 -41.64
N GLN A 651 -54.07 -12.65 -41.52
CA GLN A 651 -54.13 -13.87 -42.32
C GLN A 651 -54.18 -15.04 -41.35
#